data_AF-A0A0X3BNM4-F1
#
_entry.id   AF-A0A0X3BNM4-F1
#
_cell.length_a   1.000
_cell.length_b   1.000
_cell.length_c   1.000
_cell.angle_alpha   90.00
_cell.angle_beta   90.00
_cell.angle_gamma   90.00
#
_symmetry.space_group_name_H-M   'P 1'
#
loop_
_entity.id
_entity.type
_entity.pdbx_description
1 polymer ?
#
loop_
_entity_poly.entity_id
_entity_poly.type
_entity_poly.pdbx_seq_one_letter_code
_entity_poly.pdbx_strand_id
1 'polypeptide(L)'
;MTDEIHTDEPPDSRRKGKHQKRTLGPVPDLEEHVKSDWWKGIFNRLYLKTDGDVVDDQQITRSEIDRITRVLHLQPDEKVLDLCCGQGRHTLELVRRGYNAEGLDQSHYLIQRARSTAKKEGLSARFREGDARRLPYRADTYDAVLVLGNSFGYFDSVEEDLRILMELRRVLKPWGRVLLDVADGEYLKDHFQPRSWEWIDPAMFVCRERSLSLDGQRLISREVITDVDRGVVADQFYAERLYTAESLRQLLERAGFSGITFHDIATESRRNQDLGMMERRHIVTAVLRKEWSTTKVRGRERAKHVAVLLGDPTRPDALKPSCVFDDDDFYTIDQMKAALRELKGYRFTYLCKHDTMIQDLAKLKGKVDYVLNLCDEGFNNDPRRELHVPALLEMLGIPYTGSGPQSLAFCYDKSLVRGVAKEMGIPVPDACFITPGDRTYDAGMKLPAIVKPNTGDSSYGITQKSVANTLEDLADVINSLRATVGYDHSLLVEEFLTGKDISVGIIGNPSGYCTVLPITEEDYSALPPELPRLCGYEAKWLPDSPYWKIVSRPANLPEETEKVVVRCCLALFERLECRDYCRFDWRLDEHGNPKLLEVNPNPGWCWDGHLAKMAKYAGISYSGMLGQILKAAEERFGMEQETGAREAGKESLPLDITRETA
;
A
#
# COMPACT_ATOMS: atom_id res chain seq x y z
N MET A 1 -4.69 -7.18 63.17
CA MET A 1 -5.06 -6.01 62.33
C MET A 1 -5.52 -6.60 61.02
N THR A 2 -6.79 -6.42 60.71
CA THR A 2 -7.54 -7.05 59.62
C THR A 2 -7.12 -6.51 58.26
N ASP A 3 -6.97 -7.44 57.31
CA ASP A 3 -6.70 -7.24 55.88
C ASP A 3 -7.83 -6.47 55.17
N GLU A 4 -7.47 -5.50 54.32
CA GLU A 4 -8.36 -4.95 53.30
C GLU A 4 -7.89 -5.39 51.92
N ILE A 5 -8.64 -6.32 51.33
CA ILE A 5 -8.54 -6.72 49.93
C ILE A 5 -9.38 -5.74 49.11
N HIS A 6 -8.74 -4.92 48.29
CA HIS A 6 -9.40 -4.05 47.32
C HIS A 6 -10.15 -4.89 46.26
N THR A 7 -11.48 -4.78 46.25
CA THR A 7 -12.35 -5.30 45.19
C THR A 7 -12.68 -4.15 44.22
N ASP A 8 -12.11 -4.17 43.02
CA ASP A 8 -12.55 -3.34 41.89
C ASP A 8 -13.82 -3.98 41.27
N GLU A 9 -14.99 -3.59 41.76
CA GLU A 9 -16.28 -3.79 41.07
C GLU A 9 -16.68 -2.49 40.34
N PRO A 10 -17.12 -2.54 39.06
CA PRO A 10 -17.71 -1.38 38.41
C PRO A 10 -19.13 -1.11 38.97
N PRO A 11 -19.62 0.15 38.91
CA PRO A 11 -20.86 0.53 39.58
C PRO A 11 -22.08 -0.03 38.82
N ASP A 12 -22.77 -0.99 39.45
CA ASP A 12 -24.05 -1.54 38.96
C ASP A 12 -25.18 -0.53 39.13
N SER A 13 -25.66 0.00 38.00
CA SER A 13 -26.80 0.91 37.97
C SER A 13 -28.12 0.14 37.99
N ARG A 14 -28.81 0.25 39.13
CA ARG A 14 -30.28 0.21 39.33
C ARG A 14 -30.95 -1.18 39.36
N ARG A 15 -31.28 -1.56 40.60
CA ARG A 15 -32.36 -2.47 41.05
C ARG A 15 -33.50 -2.68 40.03
N LYS A 16 -33.66 -3.92 39.56
CA LYS A 16 -34.92 -4.52 39.08
C LYS A 16 -35.04 -5.95 39.61
N GLY A 17 -36.28 -6.40 39.85
CA GLY A 17 -36.65 -7.49 40.76
C GLY A 17 -35.96 -8.85 40.55
N LYS A 18 -35.88 -9.63 41.64
CA LYS A 18 -35.40 -11.02 41.67
C LYS A 18 -36.29 -11.90 40.78
N HIS A 19 -35.93 -12.06 39.51
CA HIS A 19 -36.30 -13.25 38.76
C HIS A 19 -35.55 -14.43 39.36
N GLN A 20 -36.25 -15.28 40.11
CA GLN A 20 -35.73 -16.58 40.53
C GLN A 20 -35.40 -17.35 39.24
N LYS A 21 -34.12 -17.72 39.03
CA LYS A 21 -33.72 -18.54 37.87
C LYS A 21 -34.56 -19.82 37.89
N ARG A 22 -35.31 -20.08 36.83
CA ARG A 22 -36.07 -21.34 36.65
C ARG A 22 -35.06 -22.48 36.55
N THR A 23 -34.95 -23.29 37.60
CA THR A 23 -34.27 -24.60 37.57
C THR A 23 -35.27 -25.63 37.07
N LEU A 24 -34.86 -26.49 36.15
CA LEU A 24 -35.73 -27.51 35.57
C LEU A 24 -35.64 -28.81 36.38
N GLY A 25 -36.74 -29.56 36.43
CA GLY A 25 -36.74 -30.92 36.95
C GLY A 25 -36.09 -31.90 35.95
N PRO A 26 -36.50 -33.17 35.94
CA PRO A 26 -36.16 -34.09 34.86
C PRO A 26 -36.58 -33.52 33.50
N VAL A 27 -35.66 -33.55 32.54
CA VAL A 27 -35.87 -33.06 31.18
C VAL A 27 -35.86 -34.26 30.23
N PRO A 28 -36.96 -34.52 29.49
CA PRO A 28 -37.06 -35.69 28.62
C PRO A 28 -36.22 -35.56 27.34
N ASP A 29 -36.06 -34.33 26.83
CA ASP A 29 -35.22 -34.03 25.67
C ASP A 29 -34.32 -32.84 26.00
N LEU A 30 -33.01 -33.08 26.12
CA LEU A 30 -32.04 -32.03 26.42
C LEU A 30 -31.91 -31.03 25.26
N GLU A 31 -32.18 -31.45 24.01
CA GLU A 31 -31.99 -30.63 22.81
C GLU A 31 -32.91 -29.41 22.78
N GLU A 32 -34.16 -29.56 23.19
CA GLU A 32 -35.17 -28.48 23.21
C GLU A 32 -34.77 -27.31 24.12
N HIS A 33 -33.84 -27.53 25.05
CA HIS A 33 -33.39 -26.52 26.01
C HIS A 33 -32.06 -25.85 25.64
N VAL A 34 -31.38 -26.33 24.59
CA VAL A 34 -30.14 -25.71 24.10
C VAL A 34 -30.49 -24.43 23.34
N LYS A 35 -29.99 -23.30 23.82
CA LYS A 35 -30.09 -22.03 23.09
C LYS A 35 -29.02 -21.97 22.02
N SER A 36 -29.33 -21.48 20.82
CA SER A 36 -28.37 -21.34 19.71
C SER A 36 -27.13 -20.48 20.03
N ASP A 37 -27.20 -19.62 21.05
CA ASP A 37 -26.10 -18.79 21.52
C ASP A 37 -25.63 -19.10 22.95
N TRP A 38 -25.83 -20.35 23.42
CA TRP A 38 -25.39 -20.85 24.73
C TRP A 38 -23.92 -20.49 25.05
N TRP A 39 -23.06 -20.56 24.02
CA TRP A 39 -21.63 -20.31 24.09
C TRP A 39 -21.28 -18.87 24.54
N LYS A 40 -22.19 -17.90 24.40
CA LYS A 40 -21.95 -16.53 24.91
C LYS A 40 -21.94 -16.44 26.43
N GLY A 41 -22.70 -17.32 27.09
CA GLY A 41 -23.00 -17.20 28.52
C GLY A 41 -22.25 -18.19 29.42
N ILE A 42 -21.89 -19.36 28.88
CA ILE A 42 -21.33 -20.46 29.67
C ILE A 42 -19.89 -20.21 30.13
N PHE A 43 -19.07 -19.53 29.31
CA PHE A 43 -17.65 -19.28 29.57
C PHE A 43 -17.45 -18.13 30.56
N ASN A 44 -17.77 -18.39 31.82
CA ASN A 44 -17.72 -17.46 32.92
C ASN A 44 -16.91 -18.04 34.10
N ARG A 45 -17.04 -17.45 35.30
CA ARG A 45 -16.35 -17.91 36.50
C ARG A 45 -16.65 -19.37 36.87
N LEU A 46 -17.87 -19.84 36.63
CA LEU A 46 -18.27 -21.22 36.93
C LEU A 46 -17.58 -22.21 36.00
N TYR A 47 -17.42 -21.90 34.72
CA TYR A 47 -16.66 -22.72 33.76
C TYR A 47 -15.22 -22.98 34.24
N LEU A 48 -14.50 -21.94 34.66
CA LEU A 48 -13.14 -22.13 35.18
C LEU A 48 -13.08 -22.92 36.49
N LYS A 49 -14.21 -23.05 37.19
CA LYS A 49 -14.29 -23.91 38.36
C LYS A 49 -14.59 -25.35 37.96
N THR A 50 -15.56 -25.57 37.08
CA THR A 50 -15.95 -26.92 36.62
C THR A 50 -14.85 -27.63 35.86
N ASP A 51 -14.03 -26.89 35.11
CA ASP A 51 -12.98 -27.44 34.24
C ASP A 51 -11.55 -27.05 34.70
N GLY A 52 -11.43 -26.39 35.86
CA GLY A 52 -10.20 -25.79 36.38
C GLY A 52 -9.05 -26.77 36.60
N ASP A 53 -9.35 -28.03 36.87
CA ASP A 53 -8.38 -29.11 37.06
C ASP A 53 -7.59 -29.47 35.80
N VAL A 54 -8.17 -29.30 34.61
CA VAL A 54 -7.49 -29.48 33.33
C VAL A 54 -6.92 -28.16 32.82
N VAL A 55 -7.66 -27.06 32.97
CA VAL A 55 -7.27 -25.76 32.38
C VAL A 55 -6.33 -24.91 33.25
N ASP A 56 -6.18 -25.20 34.55
CA ASP A 56 -5.24 -24.50 35.43
C ASP A 56 -4.01 -25.34 35.84
N ASP A 57 -3.85 -26.59 35.33
CA ASP A 57 -2.64 -27.39 35.55
C ASP A 57 -1.49 -26.98 34.59
N GLN A 58 -0.48 -26.32 35.15
CA GLN A 58 0.68 -25.85 34.38
C GLN A 58 1.52 -26.97 33.75
N GLN A 59 1.56 -28.16 34.35
CA GLN A 59 2.32 -29.28 33.80
C GLN A 59 1.64 -29.83 32.55
N ILE A 60 0.31 -29.91 32.55
CA ILE A 60 -0.48 -30.27 31.37
C ILE A 60 -0.23 -29.23 30.27
N THR A 61 -0.37 -27.93 30.58
CA THR A 61 -0.11 -26.85 29.60
C THR A 61 1.30 -26.94 29.00
N ARG A 62 2.33 -27.20 29.81
CA ARG A 62 3.71 -27.33 29.32
C ARG A 62 3.87 -28.51 28.35
N SER A 63 3.31 -29.66 28.70
CA SER A 63 3.32 -30.87 27.87
C SER A 63 2.58 -30.66 26.54
N GLU A 64 1.44 -29.97 26.57
CA GLU A 64 0.68 -29.61 25.37
C GLU A 64 1.49 -28.68 24.47
N ILE A 65 2.11 -27.62 25.01
CA ILE A 65 2.95 -26.70 24.22
C ILE A 65 4.18 -27.41 23.64
N ASP A 66 4.82 -28.33 24.38
CA ASP A 66 5.93 -29.14 23.86
C ASP A 66 5.51 -29.96 22.63
N ARG A 67 4.33 -30.55 22.66
CA ARG A 67 3.78 -31.33 21.53
C ARG A 67 3.39 -30.42 20.38
N ILE A 68 2.68 -29.33 20.64
CA ILE A 68 2.21 -28.37 19.63
C ILE A 68 3.39 -27.75 18.86
N THR A 69 4.39 -27.24 19.59
CA THR A 69 5.57 -26.61 18.96
C THR A 69 6.37 -27.60 18.12
N ARG A 70 6.47 -28.87 18.55
CA ARG A 70 7.12 -29.95 17.79
C ARG A 70 6.35 -30.31 16.54
N VAL A 71 5.04 -30.54 16.64
CA VAL A 71 4.18 -30.99 15.53
C VAL A 71 4.05 -29.91 14.45
N LEU A 72 3.99 -28.63 14.84
CA LEU A 72 3.92 -27.51 13.90
C LEU A 72 5.29 -26.98 13.45
N HIS A 73 6.39 -27.52 14.01
CA HIS A 73 7.76 -27.02 13.80
C HIS A 73 7.90 -25.51 14.03
N LEU A 74 7.23 -24.96 15.06
CA LEU A 74 7.16 -23.53 15.31
C LEU A 74 8.53 -22.92 15.61
N GLN A 75 8.83 -21.81 14.94
CA GLN A 75 10.01 -21.00 15.22
C GLN A 75 9.66 -19.80 16.12
N PRO A 76 10.59 -19.29 16.95
CA PRO A 76 10.30 -18.19 17.88
C PRO A 76 9.86 -16.86 17.22
N ASP A 77 10.34 -16.59 16.00
CA ASP A 77 10.04 -15.38 15.22
C ASP A 77 8.69 -15.42 14.49
N GLU A 78 8.10 -16.62 14.37
CA GLU A 78 6.80 -16.82 13.76
C GLU A 78 5.67 -16.22 14.60
N LYS A 79 4.70 -15.60 13.92
CA LYS A 79 3.55 -14.98 14.56
C LYS A 79 2.43 -15.99 14.75
N VAL A 80 2.08 -16.27 16.01
CA VAL A 80 1.08 -17.28 16.39
C VAL A 80 -0.19 -16.62 16.94
N LEU A 81 -1.35 -17.05 16.48
CA LEU A 81 -2.64 -16.72 17.08
C LEU A 81 -3.17 -17.94 17.85
N ASP A 82 -3.44 -17.75 19.13
CA ASP A 82 -4.23 -18.67 19.95
C ASP A 82 -5.70 -18.22 19.88
N LEU A 83 -6.50 -18.91 19.08
CA LEU A 83 -7.90 -18.59 18.82
C LEU A 83 -8.81 -19.38 19.75
N CYS A 84 -9.77 -18.69 20.37
CA CYS A 84 -10.54 -19.17 21.51
C CYS A 84 -9.63 -19.46 22.72
N CYS A 85 -8.72 -18.52 23.02
CA CYS A 85 -7.64 -18.73 23.99
C CYS A 85 -8.10 -18.87 25.45
N GLY A 86 -9.38 -18.61 25.74
CA GLY A 86 -9.92 -18.57 27.10
C GLY A 86 -9.11 -17.63 28.01
N GLN A 87 -8.70 -18.12 29.17
CA GLN A 87 -7.85 -17.41 30.13
C GLN A 87 -6.37 -17.35 29.75
N GLY A 88 -6.02 -17.79 28.53
CA GLY A 88 -4.71 -17.59 27.91
C GLY A 88 -3.61 -18.54 28.36
N ARG A 89 -3.93 -19.72 28.91
CA ARG A 89 -2.92 -20.64 29.48
C ARG A 89 -1.84 -21.01 28.47
N HIS A 90 -2.22 -21.30 27.22
CA HIS A 90 -1.32 -21.66 26.13
C HIS A 90 -0.59 -20.44 25.58
N THR A 91 -1.30 -19.35 25.28
CA THR A 91 -0.69 -18.07 24.87
C THR A 91 0.41 -17.63 25.83
N LEU A 92 0.15 -17.63 27.15
CA LEU A 92 1.10 -17.21 28.17
C LEU A 92 2.33 -18.13 28.19
N GLU A 93 2.12 -19.44 28.10
CA GLU A 93 3.22 -20.41 28.08
C GLU A 93 4.10 -20.29 26.83
N LEU A 94 3.51 -20.02 25.66
CA LEU A 94 4.26 -19.72 24.44
C LEU A 94 5.13 -18.45 24.61
N VAL A 95 4.54 -17.38 25.16
CA VAL A 95 5.27 -16.12 25.41
C VAL A 95 6.39 -16.30 26.44
N ARG A 96 6.18 -17.10 27.51
CA ARG A 96 7.25 -17.45 28.48
C ARG A 96 8.45 -18.11 27.82
N ARG A 97 8.24 -18.83 26.71
CA ARG A 97 9.27 -19.53 25.95
C ARG A 97 9.87 -18.70 24.82
N GLY A 98 9.46 -17.43 24.68
CA GLY A 98 10.00 -16.50 23.69
C GLY A 98 9.31 -16.51 22.32
N TYR A 99 8.17 -17.19 22.18
CA TYR A 99 7.38 -17.15 20.95
C TYR A 99 6.56 -15.86 20.84
N ASN A 100 6.37 -15.37 19.61
CA ASN A 100 5.50 -14.24 19.29
C ASN A 100 4.02 -14.67 19.18
N ALA A 101 3.36 -14.87 20.33
CA ALA A 101 1.97 -15.30 20.42
C ALA A 101 1.02 -14.20 20.91
N GLU A 102 -0.21 -14.19 20.39
CA GLU A 102 -1.33 -13.41 20.92
C GLU A 102 -2.62 -14.22 20.97
N GLY A 103 -3.49 -13.92 21.94
CA GLY A 103 -4.73 -14.64 22.19
C GLY A 103 -5.97 -13.85 21.79
N LEU A 104 -6.97 -14.53 21.22
CA LEU A 104 -8.31 -13.99 20.99
C LEU A 104 -9.37 -14.92 21.57
N ASP A 105 -10.31 -14.35 22.32
CA ASP A 105 -11.46 -15.06 22.87
C ASP A 105 -12.68 -14.14 22.92
N GLN A 106 -13.88 -14.69 22.91
CA GLN A 106 -15.11 -13.91 23.00
C GLN A 106 -15.50 -13.52 24.43
N SER A 107 -15.05 -14.28 25.42
CA SER A 107 -15.43 -14.06 26.82
C SER A 107 -14.64 -12.91 27.40
N HIS A 108 -15.34 -11.80 27.66
CA HIS A 108 -14.80 -10.66 28.37
C HIS A 108 -14.13 -11.08 29.69
N TYR A 109 -14.79 -11.96 30.46
CA TYR A 109 -14.29 -12.42 31.76
C TYR A 109 -12.95 -13.15 31.63
N LEU A 110 -12.84 -14.08 30.66
CA LEU A 110 -11.62 -14.86 30.46
C LEU A 110 -10.46 -13.99 29.95
N ILE A 111 -10.73 -13.07 29.02
CA ILE A 111 -9.73 -12.12 28.51
C ILE A 111 -9.20 -11.20 29.62
N GLN A 112 -10.05 -10.72 30.53
CA GLN A 112 -9.58 -9.92 31.67
C GLN A 112 -8.69 -10.74 32.60
N ARG A 113 -9.03 -12.02 32.85
CA ARG A 113 -8.17 -12.92 33.63
C ARG A 113 -6.82 -13.15 32.94
N ALA A 114 -6.81 -13.40 31.64
CA ALA A 114 -5.58 -13.56 30.84
C ALA A 114 -4.67 -12.33 30.93
N ARG A 115 -5.23 -11.13 30.76
CA ARG A 115 -4.51 -9.84 30.89
C ARG A 115 -3.96 -9.61 32.29
N SER A 116 -4.75 -9.94 33.32
CA SER A 116 -4.33 -9.81 34.71
C SER A 116 -3.14 -10.73 35.02
N THR A 117 -3.20 -11.99 34.59
CA THR A 117 -2.08 -12.95 34.72
C THR A 117 -0.85 -12.48 33.96
N ALA A 118 -0.99 -12.05 32.70
CA ALA A 118 0.13 -11.52 31.91
C ALA A 118 0.83 -10.34 32.61
N LYS A 119 0.05 -9.40 33.15
CA LYS A 119 0.55 -8.25 33.90
C LYS A 119 1.26 -8.67 35.18
N LYS A 120 0.68 -9.61 35.94
CA LYS A 120 1.26 -10.13 37.19
C LYS A 120 2.61 -10.81 36.95
N GLU A 121 2.77 -11.47 35.81
CA GLU A 121 4.00 -12.18 35.43
C GLU A 121 4.97 -11.33 34.61
N GLY A 122 4.62 -10.08 34.25
CA GLY A 122 5.47 -9.21 33.44
C GLY A 122 5.64 -9.67 31.98
N LEU A 123 4.69 -10.44 31.46
CA LEU A 123 4.74 -10.98 30.09
C LEU A 123 4.16 -10.00 29.07
N SER A 124 4.80 -9.86 27.92
CA SER A 124 4.35 -9.00 26.81
C SER A 124 3.27 -9.63 25.91
N ALA A 125 2.40 -10.48 26.49
CA ALA A 125 1.33 -11.16 25.77
C ALA A 125 0.18 -10.21 25.44
N ARG A 126 -0.33 -10.26 24.20
CA ARG A 126 -1.50 -9.47 23.77
C ARG A 126 -2.76 -10.35 23.78
N PHE A 127 -3.84 -9.82 24.34
CA PHE A 127 -5.15 -10.47 24.38
C PHE A 127 -6.24 -9.55 23.83
N ARG A 128 -7.11 -10.07 22.97
CA ARG A 128 -8.23 -9.33 22.36
C ARG A 128 -9.55 -10.06 22.54
N GLU A 129 -10.61 -9.28 22.75
CA GLU A 129 -11.97 -9.79 22.74
C GLU A 129 -12.51 -9.80 21.31
N GLY A 130 -13.13 -10.89 20.85
CA GLY A 130 -13.69 -10.97 19.50
C GLY A 130 -14.39 -12.28 19.16
N ASP A 131 -15.16 -12.27 18.07
CA ASP A 131 -15.85 -13.45 17.53
C ASP A 131 -14.93 -14.20 16.54
N ALA A 132 -14.76 -15.51 16.73
CA ALA A 132 -13.91 -16.35 15.89
C ALA A 132 -14.36 -16.40 14.42
N ARG A 133 -15.63 -16.11 14.14
CA ARG A 133 -16.19 -16.04 12.77
C ARG A 133 -15.93 -14.69 12.10
N ARG A 134 -15.34 -13.72 12.81
CA ARG A 134 -15.00 -12.39 12.28
C ARG A 134 -13.80 -11.79 13.01
N LEU A 135 -12.61 -12.20 12.58
CA LEU A 135 -11.37 -11.86 13.26
C LEU A 135 -10.95 -10.40 13.00
N PRO A 136 -10.59 -9.63 14.04
CA PRO A 136 -10.17 -8.23 13.94
C PRO A 136 -8.69 -8.09 13.52
N TYR A 137 -8.26 -8.94 12.59
CA TYR A 137 -6.89 -9.01 12.09
C TYR A 137 -6.87 -8.81 10.58
N ARG A 138 -5.80 -8.22 10.05
CA ARG A 138 -5.59 -8.10 8.60
C ARG A 138 -5.38 -9.48 7.97
N ALA A 139 -5.58 -9.58 6.67
CA ALA A 139 -5.23 -10.79 5.95
C ALA A 139 -3.71 -11.05 6.06
N ASP A 140 -3.31 -12.31 5.96
CA ASP A 140 -1.90 -12.74 5.94
C ASP A 140 -1.04 -12.25 7.11
N THR A 141 -1.61 -12.27 8.31
CA THR A 141 -0.96 -11.82 9.54
C THR A 141 -0.13 -12.91 10.21
N TYR A 142 -0.66 -14.15 10.27
CA TYR A 142 -0.13 -15.20 11.14
C TYR A 142 0.54 -16.32 10.35
N ASP A 143 1.62 -16.84 10.90
CA ASP A 143 2.31 -18.03 10.40
C ASP A 143 1.60 -19.29 10.91
N ALA A 144 1.06 -19.26 12.13
CA ALA A 144 0.26 -20.34 12.69
C ALA A 144 -0.97 -19.84 13.46
N VAL A 145 -2.07 -20.59 13.37
CA VAL A 145 -3.28 -20.41 14.21
C VAL A 145 -3.55 -21.70 14.97
N LEU A 146 -3.75 -21.60 16.28
CA LEU A 146 -4.10 -22.69 17.17
C LEU A 146 -5.56 -22.55 17.59
N VAL A 147 -6.34 -23.62 17.52
CA VAL A 147 -7.68 -23.70 18.11
C VAL A 147 -7.66 -24.87 19.09
N LEU A 148 -7.52 -24.54 20.37
CA LEU A 148 -7.19 -25.49 21.43
C LEU A 148 -8.38 -25.76 22.36
N GLY A 149 -8.35 -26.89 23.08
CA GLY A 149 -9.30 -27.18 24.15
C GLY A 149 -10.71 -27.50 23.66
N ASN A 150 -10.85 -28.12 22.49
CA ASN A 150 -12.14 -28.47 21.91
C ASN A 150 -13.06 -27.25 21.68
N SER A 151 -12.47 -26.15 21.21
CA SER A 151 -13.15 -24.87 20.99
C SER A 151 -13.75 -24.69 19.58
N PHE A 152 -14.08 -25.79 18.89
CA PHE A 152 -14.60 -25.81 17.52
C PHE A 152 -15.81 -26.73 17.43
N GLY A 153 -16.89 -26.33 16.73
CA GLY A 153 -18.12 -27.12 16.62
C GLY A 153 -19.27 -26.69 17.56
N TYR A 154 -19.28 -25.44 18.05
CA TYR A 154 -20.29 -24.95 19.01
C TYR A 154 -21.58 -24.42 18.37
N PHE A 155 -21.59 -24.22 17.05
CA PHE A 155 -22.71 -23.61 16.34
C PHE A 155 -23.70 -24.65 15.83
N ASP A 156 -24.94 -24.23 15.58
CA ASP A 156 -25.99 -25.14 15.09
C ASP A 156 -25.68 -25.71 13.71
N SER A 157 -25.06 -24.92 12.82
CA SER A 157 -24.75 -25.35 11.46
C SER A 157 -23.25 -25.45 11.19
N VAL A 158 -22.90 -26.41 10.33
CA VAL A 158 -21.53 -26.62 9.83
C VAL A 158 -21.04 -25.40 9.03
N GLU A 159 -21.94 -24.61 8.45
CA GLU A 159 -21.60 -23.37 7.75
C GLU A 159 -20.98 -22.32 8.68
N GLU A 160 -21.39 -22.26 9.95
CA GLU A 160 -20.78 -21.34 10.93
C GLU A 160 -19.38 -21.83 11.33
N ASP A 161 -19.20 -23.14 11.49
CA ASP A 161 -17.88 -23.76 11.72
C ASP A 161 -16.94 -23.50 10.52
N LEU A 162 -17.47 -23.61 9.29
CA LEU A 162 -16.73 -23.26 8.07
C LEU A 162 -16.35 -21.77 8.02
N ARG A 163 -17.19 -20.86 8.53
CA ARG A 163 -16.85 -19.42 8.58
C ARG A 163 -15.64 -19.15 9.45
N ILE A 164 -15.45 -19.90 10.54
CA ILE A 164 -14.21 -19.84 11.32
C ILE A 164 -13.05 -20.23 10.41
N LEU A 165 -13.10 -21.39 9.76
CA LEU A 165 -12.01 -21.83 8.87
C LEU A 165 -11.74 -20.88 7.71
N MET A 166 -12.76 -20.20 7.17
CA MET A 166 -12.62 -19.13 6.17
C MET A 166 -11.87 -17.91 6.73
N GLU A 167 -12.15 -17.53 7.97
CA GLU A 167 -11.39 -16.47 8.65
C GLU A 167 -9.96 -16.89 8.93
N LEU A 168 -9.70 -18.15 9.33
CA LEU A 168 -8.34 -18.69 9.44
C LEU A 168 -7.62 -18.60 8.10
N ARG A 169 -8.27 -19.03 7.01
CA ARG A 169 -7.75 -18.89 5.64
C ARG A 169 -7.39 -17.44 5.32
N ARG A 170 -8.19 -16.47 5.76
CA ARG A 170 -7.95 -15.05 5.51
C ARG A 170 -6.73 -14.55 6.28
N VAL A 171 -6.61 -14.84 7.58
CA VAL A 171 -5.58 -14.27 8.46
C VAL A 171 -4.25 -15.03 8.43
N LEU A 172 -4.22 -16.28 7.99
CA LEU A 172 -2.97 -17.03 7.78
C LEU A 172 -2.24 -16.51 6.54
N LYS A 173 -0.90 -16.45 6.62
CA LYS A 173 -0.01 -16.20 5.47
C LYS A 173 -0.06 -17.38 4.47
N PRO A 174 0.42 -17.18 3.23
CA PRO A 174 0.80 -18.30 2.37
C PRO A 174 1.68 -19.30 3.12
N TRP A 175 1.38 -20.60 3.00
CA TRP A 175 2.03 -21.69 3.72
C TRP A 175 1.83 -21.68 5.24
N GLY A 176 0.93 -20.85 5.74
CA GLY A 176 0.54 -20.81 7.14
C GLY A 176 -0.11 -22.13 7.60
N ARG A 177 0.03 -22.42 8.90
CA ARG A 177 -0.38 -23.70 9.50
C ARG A 177 -1.53 -23.51 10.48
N VAL A 178 -2.43 -24.48 10.55
CA VAL A 178 -3.45 -24.54 11.58
C VAL A 178 -3.27 -25.82 12.39
N LEU A 179 -3.51 -25.73 13.70
CA LEU A 179 -3.71 -26.88 14.56
C LEU A 179 -5.10 -26.78 15.21
N LEU A 180 -5.90 -27.81 15.02
CA LEU A 180 -7.19 -27.99 15.69
C LEU A 180 -7.08 -29.12 16.71
N ASP A 181 -7.60 -28.85 17.90
CA ASP A 181 -7.76 -29.81 18.98
C ASP A 181 -9.26 -29.96 19.24
N VAL A 182 -9.83 -31.07 18.77
CA VAL A 182 -11.27 -31.34 18.83
C VAL A 182 -11.53 -32.74 19.37
N ALA A 183 -12.68 -32.94 19.98
CA ALA A 183 -13.08 -34.24 20.49
C ALA A 183 -13.23 -35.29 19.36
N ASP A 184 -12.88 -36.53 19.65
CA ASP A 184 -13.09 -37.66 18.73
C ASP A 184 -14.57 -38.02 18.71
N GLY A 185 -15.28 -37.51 17.70
CA GLY A 185 -16.72 -37.67 17.57
C GLY A 185 -17.17 -39.10 17.25
N GLU A 186 -16.30 -39.94 16.69
CA GLU A 186 -16.62 -41.35 16.47
C GLU A 186 -16.57 -42.11 17.79
N TYR A 187 -15.52 -41.91 18.57
CA TYR A 187 -15.39 -42.49 19.90
C TYR A 187 -16.51 -42.03 20.84
N LEU A 188 -16.77 -40.72 20.91
CA LEU A 188 -17.72 -40.16 21.87
C LEU A 188 -19.15 -40.61 21.65
N LYS A 189 -19.59 -40.87 20.40
CA LYS A 189 -20.95 -41.36 20.14
C LYS A 189 -21.27 -42.66 20.89
N ASP A 190 -20.26 -43.51 21.06
CA ASP A 190 -20.42 -44.83 21.65
C ASP A 190 -19.97 -44.89 23.13
N HIS A 191 -19.18 -43.92 23.60
CA HIS A 191 -18.49 -44.00 24.90
C HIS A 191 -18.84 -42.89 25.89
N PHE A 192 -19.59 -41.86 25.49
CA PHE A 192 -19.94 -40.78 26.43
C PHE A 192 -20.72 -41.32 27.64
N GLN A 193 -20.47 -40.74 28.83
CA GLN A 193 -21.27 -41.06 30.02
C GLN A 193 -22.59 -40.27 29.99
N PRO A 194 -23.77 -40.92 29.90
CA PRO A 194 -25.04 -40.21 29.82
C PRO A 194 -25.39 -39.45 31.10
N ARG A 195 -24.86 -39.89 32.24
CA ARG A 195 -25.02 -39.24 33.53
C ARG A 195 -23.73 -39.37 34.32
N SER A 196 -23.25 -38.26 34.85
CA SER A 196 -22.10 -38.22 35.75
C SER A 196 -22.27 -37.12 36.79
N TRP A 197 -21.48 -37.19 37.86
CA TRP A 197 -21.40 -36.11 38.83
C TRP A 197 -20.03 -36.10 39.48
N GLU A 198 -19.61 -34.93 39.96
CA GLU A 198 -18.34 -34.79 40.67
C GLU A 198 -18.32 -33.58 41.61
N TRP A 199 -17.46 -33.64 42.62
CA TRP A 199 -17.12 -32.49 43.44
C TRP A 199 -16.15 -31.57 42.69
N ILE A 200 -16.51 -30.29 42.59
CA ILE A 200 -15.66 -29.24 42.03
C ILE A 200 -14.68 -28.73 43.10
N ASP A 201 -15.23 -28.42 44.28
CA ASP A 201 -14.51 -28.00 45.48
C ASP A 201 -15.32 -28.43 46.72
N PRO A 202 -14.83 -28.23 47.96
CA PRO A 202 -15.56 -28.67 49.16
C PRO A 202 -16.97 -28.08 49.34
N ALA A 203 -17.32 -27.02 48.61
CA ALA A 203 -18.61 -26.34 48.71
C ALA A 203 -19.52 -26.58 47.50
N MET A 204 -19.02 -27.13 46.38
CA MET A 204 -19.79 -27.28 45.15
C MET A 204 -19.57 -28.61 44.45
N PHE A 205 -20.65 -29.14 43.86
CA PHE A 205 -20.62 -30.28 42.95
C PHE A 205 -21.41 -29.98 41.68
N VAL A 206 -21.09 -30.70 40.61
CA VAL A 206 -21.79 -30.62 39.33
C VAL A 206 -22.37 -31.98 38.97
N CYS A 207 -23.63 -31.98 38.53
CA CYS A 207 -24.27 -33.11 37.88
C CYS A 207 -24.37 -32.85 36.39
N ARG A 208 -24.00 -33.83 35.58
CA ARG A 208 -24.06 -33.75 34.11
C ARG A 208 -25.03 -34.78 33.56
N GLU A 209 -25.88 -34.35 32.64
CA GLU A 209 -26.68 -35.24 31.79
C GLU A 209 -26.27 -35.01 30.35
N ARG A 210 -26.14 -36.09 29.58
CA ARG A 210 -25.79 -36.03 28.16
C ARG A 210 -26.67 -36.90 27.31
N SER A 211 -26.95 -36.43 26.10
CA SER A 211 -27.64 -37.18 25.06
C SER A 211 -27.12 -36.77 23.69
N LEU A 212 -27.23 -37.66 22.71
CA LEU A 212 -27.03 -37.28 21.31
C LEU A 212 -28.22 -36.44 20.84
N SER A 213 -27.96 -35.50 19.93
CA SER A 213 -29.00 -34.81 19.18
C SER A 213 -29.80 -35.78 18.31
N LEU A 214 -30.98 -35.35 17.86
CA LEU A 214 -31.87 -36.17 17.02
C LEU A 214 -31.19 -36.71 15.75
N ASP A 215 -30.26 -35.93 15.17
CA ASP A 215 -29.48 -36.30 13.98
C ASP A 215 -28.17 -37.07 14.30
N GLY A 216 -27.88 -37.28 15.59
CA GLY A 216 -26.66 -37.95 16.08
C GLY A 216 -25.36 -37.21 15.76
N GLN A 217 -25.41 -35.92 15.39
CA GLN A 217 -24.24 -35.13 15.01
C GLN A 217 -23.68 -34.28 16.15
N ARG A 218 -24.41 -34.11 17.26
CA ARG A 218 -24.00 -33.29 18.40
C ARG A 218 -24.18 -34.06 19.70
N LEU A 219 -23.27 -33.84 20.64
CA LEU A 219 -23.47 -34.22 22.03
C LEU A 219 -24.04 -33.03 22.78
N ILE A 220 -25.19 -33.25 23.39
CA ILE A 220 -25.91 -32.26 24.18
C ILE A 220 -25.63 -32.55 25.63
N SER A 221 -25.22 -31.52 26.36
CA SER A 221 -24.87 -31.60 27.77
C SER A 221 -25.70 -30.61 28.57
N ARG A 222 -26.20 -31.08 29.71
CA ARG A 222 -26.79 -30.25 30.76
C ARG A 222 -25.91 -30.32 31.99
N GLU A 223 -25.57 -29.16 32.53
CA GLU A 223 -24.84 -29.02 33.79
C GLU A 223 -25.70 -28.36 34.86
N VAL A 224 -25.88 -29.08 35.96
CA VAL A 224 -26.53 -28.58 37.18
C VAL A 224 -25.45 -28.42 38.26
N ILE A 225 -25.04 -27.18 38.50
CA ILE A 225 -24.03 -26.85 39.50
C ILE A 225 -24.74 -26.46 40.79
N THR A 226 -24.39 -27.15 41.87
CA THR A 226 -25.02 -26.98 43.19
C THR A 226 -23.97 -26.60 44.23
N ASP A 227 -24.26 -25.55 44.98
CA ASP A 227 -23.54 -25.14 46.17
C ASP A 227 -24.27 -25.70 47.40
N VAL A 228 -23.52 -26.27 48.34
CA VAL A 228 -24.10 -26.98 49.50
C VAL A 228 -24.94 -26.07 50.41
N ASP A 229 -24.65 -24.77 50.45
CA ASP A 229 -25.38 -23.80 51.28
C ASP A 229 -26.45 -23.05 50.48
N ARG A 230 -26.17 -22.75 49.20
CA ARG A 230 -27.03 -21.90 48.36
C ARG A 230 -27.99 -22.67 47.46
N GLY A 231 -27.82 -23.99 47.34
CA GLY A 231 -28.55 -24.84 46.41
C GLY A 231 -28.06 -24.67 44.97
N VAL A 232 -28.96 -24.86 43.99
CA VAL A 232 -28.60 -24.81 42.56
C VAL A 232 -28.17 -23.40 42.16
N VAL A 233 -26.90 -23.24 41.80
CA VAL A 233 -26.32 -21.96 41.37
C VAL A 233 -26.35 -21.79 39.85
N ALA A 234 -26.37 -22.90 39.11
CA ALA A 234 -26.52 -22.91 37.66
C ALA A 234 -27.21 -24.19 37.17
N ASP A 235 -28.01 -24.01 36.12
CA ASP A 235 -28.65 -25.06 35.32
C ASP A 235 -28.48 -24.60 33.87
N GLN A 236 -27.56 -25.23 33.14
CA GLN A 236 -27.09 -24.76 31.84
C GLN A 236 -27.07 -25.89 30.82
N PHE A 237 -27.35 -25.55 29.56
CA PHE A 237 -27.40 -26.49 28.45
C PHE A 237 -26.45 -26.01 27.36
N TYR A 238 -25.70 -26.92 26.79
CA TYR A 238 -24.78 -26.66 25.68
C TYR A 238 -24.72 -27.87 24.75
N ALA A 239 -24.25 -27.66 23.53
CA ALA A 239 -24.15 -28.71 22.55
C ALA A 239 -22.89 -28.53 21.70
N GLU A 240 -22.22 -29.63 21.42
CA GLU A 240 -20.96 -29.64 20.67
C GLU A 240 -21.03 -30.66 19.54
N ARG A 241 -20.53 -30.28 18.37
CA ARG A 241 -20.54 -31.14 17.20
C ARG A 241 -19.50 -32.25 17.30
N LEU A 242 -19.93 -33.47 16.99
CA LEU A 242 -19.10 -34.66 16.99
C LEU A 242 -18.50 -34.89 15.60
N TYR A 243 -17.35 -34.26 15.35
CA TYR A 243 -16.61 -34.49 14.12
C TYR A 243 -15.89 -35.84 14.13
N THR A 244 -16.14 -36.64 13.10
CA THR A 244 -15.25 -37.76 12.76
C THR A 244 -14.02 -37.24 12.03
N ALA A 245 -12.92 -37.99 12.04
CA ALA A 245 -11.72 -37.65 11.27
C ALA A 245 -12.02 -37.37 9.79
N GLU A 246 -12.92 -38.14 9.18
CA GLU A 246 -13.32 -37.94 7.79
C GLU A 246 -14.13 -36.65 7.57
N SER A 247 -15.14 -36.39 8.42
CA SER A 247 -15.94 -35.17 8.31
C SER A 247 -15.12 -33.89 8.54
N LEU A 248 -14.14 -33.96 9.45
CA LEU A 248 -13.22 -32.85 9.73
C LEU A 248 -12.24 -32.62 8.58
N ARG A 249 -11.73 -33.70 7.98
CA ARG A 249 -10.88 -33.63 6.77
C ARG A 249 -11.63 -32.93 5.63
N GLN A 250 -12.84 -33.38 5.33
CA GLN A 250 -13.67 -32.79 4.28
C GLN A 250 -13.96 -31.30 4.54
N LEU A 251 -14.18 -30.92 5.80
CA LEU A 251 -14.42 -29.52 6.17
C LEU A 251 -13.17 -28.65 5.97
N LEU A 252 -11.99 -29.14 6.36
CA LEU A 252 -10.71 -28.47 6.14
C LEU A 252 -10.36 -28.34 4.65
N GLU A 253 -10.62 -29.38 3.85
CA GLU A 253 -10.42 -29.36 2.39
C GLU A 253 -11.37 -28.38 1.71
N ARG A 254 -12.66 -28.36 2.10
CA ARG A 254 -13.64 -27.36 1.66
C ARG A 254 -13.20 -25.95 2.04
N ALA A 255 -12.45 -25.80 3.13
CA ALA A 255 -11.85 -24.54 3.53
C ALA A 255 -10.54 -24.18 2.79
N GLY A 256 -10.05 -25.07 1.92
CA GLY A 256 -8.84 -24.88 1.12
C GLY A 256 -7.54 -25.20 1.86
N PHE A 257 -7.60 -25.94 2.96
CA PHE A 257 -6.42 -26.50 3.63
C PHE A 257 -6.00 -27.82 2.97
N SER A 258 -4.71 -28.14 3.09
CA SER A 258 -4.07 -29.32 2.51
C SER A 258 -3.05 -29.90 3.48
N GLY A 259 -2.48 -31.08 3.20
CA GLY A 259 -1.49 -31.72 4.09
C GLY A 259 -2.07 -32.05 5.47
N ILE A 260 -3.35 -32.46 5.51
CA ILE A 260 -4.09 -32.73 6.74
C ILE A 260 -3.54 -33.99 7.39
N THR A 261 -3.03 -33.85 8.62
CA THR A 261 -2.43 -34.94 9.40
C THR A 261 -3.11 -35.02 10.76
N PHE A 262 -3.53 -36.23 11.14
CA PHE A 262 -4.08 -36.54 12.45
C PHE A 262 -2.98 -37.10 13.34
N HIS A 263 -2.90 -36.63 14.57
CA HIS A 263 -1.89 -37.00 15.54
C HIS A 263 -2.56 -37.65 16.75
N ASP A 264 -2.02 -38.81 17.15
CA ASP A 264 -2.47 -39.51 18.34
C ASP A 264 -1.84 -38.86 19.59
N ILE A 265 -2.62 -38.00 20.25
CA ILE A 265 -2.21 -37.36 21.51
C ILE A 265 -3.19 -37.84 22.59
N ALA A 266 -2.73 -38.76 23.43
CA ALA A 266 -3.49 -39.20 24.59
C ALA A 266 -3.65 -38.04 25.58
N THR A 267 -4.88 -37.84 26.08
CA THR A 267 -5.16 -36.90 27.17
C THR A 267 -4.62 -37.49 28.46
N GLU A 268 -3.71 -36.75 29.11
CA GLU A 268 -3.20 -37.10 30.44
C GLU A 268 -4.03 -36.34 31.48
N SER A 269 -4.89 -37.05 32.21
CA SER A 269 -5.60 -36.50 33.38
C SER A 269 -5.13 -37.18 34.66
N ARG A 270 -5.05 -36.41 35.73
CA ARG A 270 -4.76 -36.89 37.08
C ARG A 270 -6.00 -37.38 37.82
N ARG A 271 -7.19 -37.23 37.22
CA ARG A 271 -8.47 -37.64 37.80
C ARG A 271 -8.96 -38.96 37.22
N ASN A 272 -9.49 -39.81 38.10
CA ASN A 272 -10.26 -41.01 37.74
C ASN A 272 -11.76 -40.66 37.63
N GLN A 273 -12.10 -39.65 36.82
CA GLN A 273 -13.44 -39.07 36.69
C GLN A 273 -13.81 -38.85 35.22
N ASP A 274 -15.06 -38.47 34.97
CA ASP A 274 -15.60 -38.22 33.62
C ASP A 274 -14.89 -37.03 32.94
N LEU A 275 -14.05 -37.32 31.95
CA LEU A 275 -13.31 -36.31 31.18
C LEU A 275 -14.17 -35.64 30.09
N GLY A 276 -15.42 -36.06 29.95
CA GLY A 276 -16.35 -35.52 28.96
C GLY A 276 -15.75 -35.48 27.56
N MET A 277 -15.82 -34.32 26.92
CA MET A 277 -15.35 -34.11 25.56
C MET A 277 -13.82 -34.18 25.41
N MET A 278 -13.08 -34.17 26.51
CA MET A 278 -11.61 -34.20 26.50
C MET A 278 -11.05 -35.62 26.64
N GLU A 279 -11.90 -36.65 26.82
CA GLU A 279 -11.48 -38.05 27.02
C GLU A 279 -10.61 -38.56 25.86
N ARG A 280 -11.05 -38.32 24.62
CA ARG A 280 -10.31 -38.65 23.41
C ARG A 280 -10.44 -37.53 22.38
N ARG A 281 -9.32 -37.13 21.79
CA ARG A 281 -9.23 -35.95 20.93
C ARG A 281 -8.50 -36.27 19.64
N HIS A 282 -8.94 -35.63 18.56
CA HIS A 282 -8.16 -35.48 17.35
C HIS A 282 -7.33 -34.20 17.43
N ILE A 283 -6.01 -34.36 17.43
CA ILE A 283 -5.10 -33.25 17.14
C ILE A 283 -4.82 -33.27 15.65
N VAL A 284 -5.24 -32.23 14.95
CA VAL A 284 -5.16 -32.17 13.48
C VAL A 284 -4.35 -30.97 13.07
N THR A 285 -3.35 -31.20 12.22
CA THR A 285 -2.63 -30.12 11.57
C THR A 285 -2.95 -30.05 10.10
N ALA A 286 -3.03 -28.84 9.56
CA ALA A 286 -3.16 -28.63 8.11
C ALA A 286 -2.38 -27.38 7.66
N VAL A 287 -2.04 -27.34 6.38
CA VAL A 287 -1.28 -26.27 5.74
C VAL A 287 -2.15 -25.55 4.72
N LEU A 288 -2.12 -24.23 4.74
CA LEU A 288 -2.82 -23.39 3.78
C LEU A 288 -1.90 -23.00 2.63
N ARG A 289 -2.13 -23.58 1.45
CA ARG A 289 -1.47 -23.17 0.21
C ARG A 289 -2.34 -22.14 -0.51
N LYS A 290 -1.94 -20.88 -0.45
CA LYS A 290 -2.61 -19.77 -1.15
C LYS A 290 -1.58 -18.72 -1.57
N GLU A 291 -1.97 -17.89 -2.52
CA GLU A 291 -1.27 -16.64 -2.81
C GLU A 291 -1.48 -15.62 -1.68
N TRP A 292 -0.58 -14.62 -1.59
CA TRP A 292 -0.79 -13.47 -0.72
C TRP A 292 -2.10 -12.76 -1.08
N SER A 293 -2.87 -12.38 -0.07
CA SER A 293 -4.13 -11.67 -0.22
C SER A 293 -3.84 -10.27 -0.76
N THR A 294 -4.53 -9.88 -1.83
CA THR A 294 -4.45 -8.53 -2.35
C THR A 294 -5.09 -7.57 -1.35
N THR A 295 -4.30 -6.69 -0.74
CA THR A 295 -4.76 -5.75 0.28
C THR A 295 -5.77 -4.78 -0.34
N LYS A 296 -7.08 -5.08 -0.24
CA LYS A 296 -8.12 -4.07 -0.42
C LYS A 296 -8.48 -3.52 0.95
N VAL A 297 -7.86 -2.41 1.34
CA VAL A 297 -8.23 -1.68 2.55
C VAL A 297 -9.66 -1.16 2.37
N ARG A 298 -10.62 -1.80 3.04
CA ARG A 298 -12.04 -1.43 2.97
C ARG A 298 -12.36 -0.32 3.98
N GLY A 299 -11.67 0.82 3.87
CA GLY A 299 -12.19 2.08 4.37
C GLY A 299 -13.22 2.61 3.37
N ARG A 300 -14.30 3.24 3.79
CA ARG A 300 -15.04 4.12 2.88
C ARG A 300 -14.06 5.22 2.47
N GLU A 301 -13.49 5.12 1.27
CA GLU A 301 -12.59 6.12 0.72
C GLU A 301 -13.30 7.47 0.73
N ARG A 302 -12.91 8.33 1.67
CA ARG A 302 -13.18 9.76 1.52
C ARG A 302 -12.41 10.18 0.27
N ALA A 303 -13.11 10.81 -0.68
CA ALA A 303 -12.45 11.33 -1.86
C ALA A 303 -11.31 12.28 -1.45
N LYS A 304 -10.10 12.03 -1.97
CA LYS A 304 -8.91 12.85 -1.73
C LYS A 304 -9.17 14.23 -2.33
N HIS A 305 -9.01 15.25 -1.52
CA HIS A 305 -9.19 16.63 -1.92
C HIS A 305 -7.87 17.21 -2.41
N VAL A 306 -7.74 17.38 -3.72
CA VAL A 306 -6.53 17.87 -4.38
C VAL A 306 -6.77 19.30 -4.88
N ALA A 307 -5.86 20.22 -4.57
CA ALA A 307 -5.87 21.53 -5.21
C ALA A 307 -5.01 21.51 -6.48
N VAL A 308 -5.49 22.05 -7.58
CA VAL A 308 -4.77 22.14 -8.86
C VAL A 308 -4.28 23.57 -9.03
N LEU A 309 -2.97 23.76 -9.10
CA LEU A 309 -2.36 25.07 -9.40
C LEU A 309 -2.06 25.17 -10.90
N LEU A 310 -2.40 26.32 -11.48
CA LEU A 310 -2.22 26.64 -12.90
C LEU A 310 -1.63 28.04 -13.02
N GLY A 311 -1.08 28.40 -14.18
CA GLY A 311 -0.84 29.79 -14.56
C GLY A 311 -2.09 30.66 -14.48
N ASP A 312 -1.89 31.98 -14.49
CA ASP A 312 -2.94 32.98 -14.29
C ASP A 312 -3.41 33.56 -15.63
N PRO A 313 -4.61 33.19 -16.14
CA PRO A 313 -5.09 33.68 -17.42
C PRO A 313 -5.39 35.18 -17.44
N THR A 314 -5.40 35.85 -16.27
CA THR A 314 -5.62 37.29 -16.15
C THR A 314 -4.33 38.10 -16.22
N ARG A 315 -3.17 37.43 -16.26
CA ARG A 315 -1.86 38.06 -16.32
C ARG A 315 -1.21 37.89 -17.69
N PRO A 316 -0.34 38.83 -18.10
CA PRO A 316 0.43 38.67 -19.33
C PRO A 316 1.38 37.47 -19.25
N ASP A 317 1.61 36.80 -20.37
CA ASP A 317 2.57 35.71 -20.52
C ASP A 317 3.45 35.95 -21.75
N ALA A 318 4.72 36.30 -21.53
CA ALA A 318 5.63 36.71 -22.60
C ALA A 318 6.01 35.59 -23.59
N LEU A 319 5.74 34.32 -23.27
CA LEU A 319 6.05 33.20 -24.15
C LEU A 319 4.99 33.03 -25.26
N LYS A 320 3.77 33.53 -25.03
CA LYS A 320 2.63 33.40 -25.95
C LYS A 320 2.63 34.51 -27.03
N PRO A 321 2.21 34.21 -28.28
CA PRO A 321 2.23 35.17 -29.40
C PRO A 321 1.56 36.53 -29.16
N SER A 322 0.51 36.57 -28.32
CA SER A 322 -0.24 37.80 -27.99
C SER A 322 -0.01 38.28 -26.56
N CYS A 323 0.97 37.70 -25.86
CA CYS A 323 1.23 37.94 -24.44
C CYS A 323 0.05 37.66 -23.51
N VAL A 324 -0.95 36.88 -23.94
CA VAL A 324 -2.18 36.56 -23.20
C VAL A 324 -2.59 35.12 -23.46
N PHE A 325 -3.43 34.58 -22.58
CA PHE A 325 -4.12 33.31 -22.82
C PHE A 325 -5.17 33.45 -23.91
N ASP A 326 -5.21 32.51 -24.85
CA ASP A 326 -6.17 32.48 -25.95
C ASP A 326 -7.19 31.33 -25.83
N ASP A 327 -8.06 31.19 -26.83
CA ASP A 327 -9.12 30.19 -26.84
C ASP A 327 -8.58 28.74 -26.78
N ASP A 328 -7.40 28.48 -27.34
CA ASP A 328 -6.76 27.16 -27.33
C ASP A 328 -6.22 26.83 -25.92
N ASP A 329 -5.71 27.83 -25.21
CA ASP A 329 -5.32 27.68 -23.81
C ASP A 329 -6.51 27.37 -22.91
N PHE A 330 -7.62 28.10 -23.06
CA PHE A 330 -8.84 27.82 -22.29
C PHE A 330 -9.42 26.45 -22.62
N TYR A 331 -9.39 26.05 -23.90
CA TYR A 331 -9.79 24.72 -24.33
C TYR A 331 -8.91 23.64 -23.67
N THR A 332 -7.60 23.86 -23.59
CA THR A 332 -6.66 22.95 -22.93
C THR A 332 -6.95 22.80 -21.44
N ILE A 333 -7.24 23.89 -20.74
CA ILE A 333 -7.68 23.88 -19.34
C ILE A 333 -8.98 23.07 -19.18
N ASP A 334 -9.94 23.22 -20.10
CA ASP A 334 -11.21 22.50 -20.05
C ASP A 334 -11.06 20.99 -20.30
N GLN A 335 -10.18 20.59 -21.22
CA GLN A 335 -9.82 19.18 -21.43
C GLN A 335 -9.17 18.58 -20.18
N MET A 336 -8.25 19.30 -19.54
CA MET A 336 -7.65 18.87 -18.27
C MET A 336 -8.70 18.71 -17.16
N LYS A 337 -9.60 19.69 -16.98
CA LYS A 337 -10.70 19.61 -16.01
C LYS A 337 -11.66 18.44 -16.32
N ALA A 338 -11.91 18.14 -17.59
CA ALA A 338 -12.70 16.98 -17.98
C ALA A 338 -12.00 15.68 -17.60
N ALA A 339 -10.72 15.54 -17.94
CA ALA A 339 -9.92 14.36 -17.62
C ALA A 339 -9.79 14.11 -16.11
N LEU A 340 -9.57 15.15 -15.30
CA LEU A 340 -9.54 15.01 -13.84
C LEU A 340 -10.89 14.60 -13.25
N ARG A 341 -12.01 15.05 -13.83
CA ARG A 341 -13.37 14.66 -13.38
C ARG A 341 -13.66 13.17 -13.58
N GLU A 342 -12.99 12.51 -14.52
CA GLU A 342 -13.12 11.07 -14.74
C GLU A 342 -12.47 10.24 -13.63
N LEU A 343 -11.50 10.82 -12.89
CA LEU A 343 -10.78 10.14 -11.81
C LEU A 343 -11.66 9.99 -10.57
N LYS A 344 -12.11 8.75 -10.33
CA LYS A 344 -12.87 8.38 -9.13
C LYS A 344 -12.00 8.47 -7.87
N GLY A 345 -12.60 8.85 -6.75
CA GLY A 345 -11.90 8.95 -5.47
C GLY A 345 -11.18 10.29 -5.27
N TYR A 346 -11.34 11.25 -6.17
CA TYR A 346 -10.77 12.59 -6.06
C TYR A 346 -11.84 13.68 -6.08
N ARG A 347 -11.53 14.78 -5.41
CA ARG A 347 -12.25 16.05 -5.50
C ARG A 347 -11.22 17.15 -5.79
N PHE A 348 -11.44 17.94 -6.83
CA PHE A 348 -10.49 18.97 -7.24
C PHE A 348 -10.98 20.38 -6.93
N THR A 349 -10.06 21.23 -6.47
CA THR A 349 -10.25 22.70 -6.38
C THR A 349 -9.19 23.37 -7.25
N TYR A 350 -9.58 24.27 -8.13
CA TYR A 350 -8.65 24.90 -9.09
C TYR A 350 -8.25 26.29 -8.59
N LEU A 351 -6.95 26.60 -8.63
CA LEU A 351 -6.40 27.91 -8.29
C LEU A 351 -5.53 28.39 -9.44
N CYS A 352 -5.92 29.52 -10.03
CA CYS A 352 -5.17 30.18 -11.09
C CYS A 352 -4.93 31.68 -10.81
N LYS A 353 -5.53 32.25 -9.75
CA LYS A 353 -5.33 33.68 -9.44
C LYS A 353 -4.10 33.89 -8.57
N HIS A 354 -3.04 34.43 -9.16
CA HIS A 354 -1.76 34.60 -8.47
C HIS A 354 -1.81 35.67 -7.37
N ASP A 355 -2.68 36.68 -7.50
CA ASP A 355 -2.87 37.74 -6.48
C ASP A 355 -3.31 37.21 -5.12
N THR A 356 -4.15 36.16 -5.12
CA THR A 356 -4.69 35.56 -3.88
C THR A 356 -4.09 34.21 -3.56
N MET A 357 -3.23 33.66 -4.42
CA MET A 357 -2.67 32.30 -4.30
C MET A 357 -2.08 32.02 -2.92
N ILE A 358 -1.28 32.94 -2.36
CA ILE A 358 -0.69 32.78 -1.02
C ILE A 358 -1.78 32.64 0.05
N GLN A 359 -2.79 33.51 0.02
CA GLN A 359 -3.89 33.51 0.98
C GLN A 359 -4.78 32.28 0.83
N ASP A 360 -5.02 31.86 -0.40
CA ASP A 360 -5.87 30.70 -0.72
C ASP A 360 -5.18 29.39 -0.33
N LEU A 361 -3.89 29.24 -0.61
CA LEU A 361 -3.09 28.11 -0.14
C LEU A 361 -3.01 28.06 1.39
N ALA A 362 -2.82 29.20 2.06
CA ALA A 362 -2.85 29.27 3.52
C ALA A 362 -4.21 28.83 4.10
N LYS A 363 -5.32 29.18 3.45
CA LYS A 363 -6.68 28.74 3.87
C LYS A 363 -6.92 27.25 3.61
N LEU A 364 -6.26 26.67 2.60
CA LEU A 364 -6.39 25.27 2.20
C LEU A 364 -5.48 24.33 2.99
N LYS A 365 -4.42 24.85 3.63
CA LYS A 365 -3.57 24.07 4.53
C LYS A 365 -4.41 23.27 5.54
N GLY A 366 -4.20 21.95 5.59
CA GLY A 366 -4.95 21.01 6.42
C GLY A 366 -6.37 20.67 5.95
N LYS A 367 -6.83 21.25 4.83
CA LYS A 367 -8.13 20.96 4.19
C LYS A 367 -7.99 20.24 2.86
N VAL A 368 -6.87 20.40 2.17
CA VAL A 368 -6.46 19.58 1.03
C VAL A 368 -5.51 18.49 1.50
N ASP A 369 -5.54 17.37 0.80
CA ASP A 369 -4.60 16.27 1.03
C ASP A 369 -3.23 16.64 0.40
N TYR A 370 -3.23 17.19 -0.82
CA TYR A 370 -2.05 17.70 -1.51
C TYR A 370 -2.41 18.60 -2.71
N VAL A 371 -1.39 19.13 -3.38
CA VAL A 371 -1.51 19.98 -4.58
C VAL A 371 -1.02 19.24 -5.83
N LEU A 372 -1.82 19.24 -6.90
CA LEU A 372 -1.37 18.94 -8.27
C LEU A 372 -0.81 20.24 -8.87
N ASN A 373 0.52 20.32 -8.97
CA ASN A 373 1.20 21.48 -9.54
C ASN A 373 1.27 21.35 -11.06
N LEU A 374 0.50 22.17 -11.78
CA LEU A 374 0.52 22.30 -13.24
C LEU A 374 0.80 23.76 -13.64
N CYS A 375 1.51 24.52 -12.81
CA CYS A 375 1.85 25.91 -13.10
C CYS A 375 3.24 25.98 -13.73
N ASP A 376 3.34 25.58 -14.99
CA ASP A 376 4.56 25.64 -15.81
C ASP A 376 4.88 27.07 -16.30
N GLU A 377 3.92 28.00 -16.24
CA GLU A 377 4.15 29.43 -16.51
C GLU A 377 4.88 30.14 -15.36
N GLY A 378 4.90 29.52 -14.17
CA GLY A 378 5.47 30.07 -12.94
C GLY A 378 4.65 31.18 -12.30
N PHE A 379 5.08 31.60 -11.09
CA PHE A 379 4.35 32.60 -10.32
C PHE A 379 4.31 33.95 -11.06
N ASN A 380 3.12 34.53 -11.19
CA ASN A 380 2.81 35.69 -12.04
C ASN A 380 3.07 35.49 -13.55
N ASN A 381 3.09 34.24 -14.03
CA ASN A 381 3.43 33.87 -15.42
C ASN A 381 4.85 34.35 -15.81
N ASP A 382 5.76 34.38 -14.85
CA ASP A 382 7.19 34.55 -15.09
C ASP A 382 7.84 33.16 -14.98
N PRO A 383 8.32 32.56 -16.09
CA PRO A 383 8.84 31.19 -16.09
C PRO A 383 10.05 31.02 -15.15
N ARG A 384 10.83 32.08 -14.90
CA ARG A 384 11.93 32.05 -13.91
C ARG A 384 11.43 31.86 -12.47
N ARG A 385 10.14 32.08 -12.24
CA ARG A 385 9.48 31.95 -10.94
C ARG A 385 8.70 30.65 -10.82
N GLU A 386 8.88 29.70 -11.72
CA GLU A 386 8.31 28.36 -11.60
C GLU A 386 8.68 27.71 -10.27
N LEU A 387 9.95 27.76 -9.87
CA LEU A 387 10.44 27.24 -8.59
C LEU A 387 9.78 27.86 -7.35
N HIS A 388 9.18 29.06 -7.47
CA HIS A 388 8.56 29.74 -6.33
C HIS A 388 7.24 29.09 -5.94
N VAL A 389 6.55 28.43 -6.88
CA VAL A 389 5.31 27.70 -6.63
C VAL A 389 5.56 26.54 -5.65
N PRO A 390 6.46 25.57 -5.93
CA PRO A 390 6.79 24.53 -4.97
C PRO A 390 7.47 25.09 -3.71
N ALA A 391 8.28 26.15 -3.79
CA ALA A 391 8.90 26.73 -2.59
C ALA A 391 7.84 27.24 -1.60
N LEU A 392 6.79 27.89 -2.10
CA LEU A 392 5.66 28.31 -1.28
C LEU A 392 4.92 27.12 -0.66
N LEU A 393 4.73 26.03 -1.41
CA LEU A 393 4.09 24.81 -0.90
C LEU A 393 4.92 24.15 0.20
N GLU A 394 6.25 24.07 0.03
CA GLU A 394 7.19 23.58 1.04
C GLU A 394 7.16 24.44 2.31
N MET A 395 7.19 25.77 2.18
CA MET A 395 7.07 26.70 3.31
C MET A 395 5.75 26.55 4.07
N LEU A 396 4.66 26.28 3.36
CA LEU A 396 3.35 26.03 3.97
C LEU A 396 3.20 24.60 4.52
N GLY A 397 4.11 23.68 4.18
CA GLY A 397 4.02 22.26 4.54
C GLY A 397 2.87 21.54 3.86
N ILE A 398 2.53 21.94 2.62
CA ILE A 398 1.48 21.31 1.81
C ILE A 398 2.17 20.35 0.83
N PRO A 399 1.88 19.04 0.88
CA PRO A 399 2.42 18.08 -0.09
C PRO A 399 1.97 18.40 -1.52
N TYR A 400 2.77 18.04 -2.53
CA TYR A 400 2.48 18.39 -3.93
C TYR A 400 3.17 17.50 -4.96
N THR A 401 2.63 17.46 -6.19
CA THR A 401 3.18 16.70 -7.32
C THR A 401 4.35 17.43 -8.00
N GLY A 402 5.26 16.69 -8.61
CA GLY A 402 6.37 17.23 -9.40
C GLY A 402 7.55 17.68 -8.53
N SER A 403 8.58 18.19 -9.20
CA SER A 403 9.91 18.38 -8.62
C SER A 403 10.04 19.58 -7.66
N GLY A 404 11.06 19.51 -6.79
CA GLY A 404 11.33 20.54 -5.79
C GLY A 404 11.93 21.83 -6.39
N PRO A 405 12.00 22.93 -5.62
CA PRO A 405 12.54 24.20 -6.10
C PRO A 405 13.98 24.09 -6.61
N GLN A 406 14.81 23.29 -5.94
CA GLN A 406 16.21 23.06 -6.34
C GLN A 406 16.31 22.36 -7.70
N SER A 407 15.51 21.31 -7.92
CA SER A 407 15.48 20.57 -9.18
C SER A 407 15.05 21.48 -10.34
N LEU A 408 13.96 22.25 -10.15
CA LEU A 408 13.50 23.22 -11.14
C LEU A 408 14.55 24.30 -11.42
N ALA A 409 15.19 24.84 -10.38
CA ALA A 409 16.23 25.87 -10.55
C ALA A 409 17.42 25.36 -11.38
N PHE A 410 17.90 24.14 -11.14
CA PHE A 410 19.00 23.56 -11.91
C PHE A 410 18.58 23.20 -13.33
N CYS A 411 17.40 22.59 -13.49
CA CYS A 411 16.95 22.12 -14.80
C CYS A 411 16.56 23.26 -15.75
N TYR A 412 16.20 24.42 -15.21
CA TYR A 412 15.96 25.62 -16.00
C TYR A 412 17.24 26.17 -16.67
N ASP A 413 18.43 25.85 -16.13
CA ASP A 413 19.73 26.24 -16.68
C ASP A 413 20.37 25.08 -17.46
N LYS A 414 20.35 25.18 -18.79
CA LYS A 414 20.85 24.14 -19.70
C LYS A 414 22.34 23.86 -19.50
N SER A 415 23.15 24.88 -19.18
CA SER A 415 24.59 24.71 -18.94
C SER A 415 24.89 23.92 -17.66
N LEU A 416 24.09 24.12 -16.60
CA LEU A 416 24.23 23.37 -15.35
C LEU A 416 23.86 21.90 -15.53
N VAL A 417 22.72 21.63 -16.18
CA VAL A 417 22.31 20.26 -16.55
C VAL A 417 23.40 19.57 -17.37
N ARG A 418 23.96 20.27 -18.36
CA ARG A 418 25.07 19.78 -19.17
C ARG A 418 26.31 19.46 -18.32
N GLY A 419 26.65 20.32 -17.37
CA GLY A 419 27.76 20.10 -16.43
C GLY A 419 27.59 18.81 -15.63
N VAL A 420 26.41 18.62 -15.04
CA VAL A 420 26.06 17.40 -14.28
C VAL A 420 26.10 16.16 -15.18
N ALA A 421 25.50 16.24 -16.38
CA ALA A 421 25.52 15.13 -17.33
C ALA A 421 26.94 14.73 -17.73
N LYS A 422 27.84 15.69 -18.00
CA LYS A 422 29.25 15.41 -18.29
C LYS A 422 29.96 14.72 -17.14
N GLU A 423 29.75 15.18 -15.91
CA GLU A 423 30.33 14.57 -14.71
C GLU A 423 29.92 13.09 -14.58
N MET A 424 28.67 12.76 -14.95
CA MET A 424 28.13 11.40 -14.94
C MET A 424 28.56 10.55 -16.15
N GLY A 425 29.33 11.10 -17.09
CA GLY A 425 29.66 10.42 -18.35
C GLY A 425 28.48 10.29 -19.32
N ILE A 426 27.44 11.09 -19.14
CA ILE A 426 26.28 11.13 -20.04
C ILE A 426 26.61 12.04 -21.23
N PRO A 427 26.44 11.57 -22.48
CA PRO A 427 26.78 12.37 -23.65
C PRO A 427 25.91 13.62 -23.76
N VAL A 428 26.57 14.74 -24.07
CA VAL A 428 25.97 16.05 -24.34
C VAL A 428 26.67 16.66 -25.55
N PRO A 429 26.05 17.64 -26.24
CA PRO A 429 26.73 18.38 -27.29
C PRO A 429 28.01 19.08 -26.79
N ASP A 430 29.03 19.11 -27.66
CA ASP A 430 30.13 20.07 -27.56
C ASP A 430 29.53 21.47 -27.53
N ALA A 431 29.95 22.29 -26.56
CA ALA A 431 29.29 23.55 -26.30
C ALA A 431 30.20 24.60 -25.67
N CYS A 432 29.90 25.86 -25.98
CA CYS A 432 30.51 27.06 -25.41
C CYS A 432 29.41 27.87 -24.69
N PHE A 433 29.65 28.18 -23.42
CA PHE A 433 28.77 29.01 -22.62
C PHE A 433 29.21 30.46 -22.73
N ILE A 434 28.27 31.34 -23.08
CA ILE A 434 28.51 32.76 -23.30
C ILE A 434 27.78 33.55 -22.21
N THR A 435 28.55 34.27 -21.39
CA THR A 435 28.02 35.16 -20.38
C THR A 435 27.66 36.54 -20.96
N PRO A 436 26.87 37.36 -20.25
CA PRO A 436 26.59 38.74 -20.63
C PRO A 436 27.84 39.61 -20.84
N GLY A 437 28.94 39.31 -20.15
CA GLY A 437 30.18 40.09 -20.19
C GLY A 437 31.14 39.72 -21.32
N ASP A 438 30.92 38.59 -21.99
CA ASP A 438 31.86 38.07 -22.98
C ASP A 438 31.81 38.88 -24.27
N ARG A 439 33.00 39.30 -24.73
CA ARG A 439 33.20 40.09 -25.96
C ARG A 439 33.84 39.31 -27.10
N THR A 440 34.37 38.14 -26.79
CA THR A 440 35.08 37.25 -27.72
C THR A 440 34.63 35.83 -27.44
N TYR A 441 34.27 35.10 -28.48
CA TYR A 441 33.78 33.73 -28.39
C TYR A 441 34.80 32.77 -28.99
N ASP A 442 34.89 31.54 -28.46
CA ASP A 442 35.91 30.58 -28.88
C ASP A 442 35.74 30.17 -30.36
N ALA A 443 36.80 30.33 -31.15
CA ALA A 443 36.84 30.03 -32.58
C ALA A 443 36.93 28.51 -32.87
N GLY A 444 37.07 27.67 -31.83
CA GLY A 444 37.18 26.20 -31.95
C GLY A 444 35.84 25.44 -32.07
N MET A 445 34.70 26.12 -32.17
CA MET A 445 33.38 25.47 -32.26
C MET A 445 33.22 24.68 -33.57
N LYS A 446 32.71 23.45 -33.49
CA LYS A 446 32.32 22.68 -34.67
C LYS A 446 31.06 23.28 -35.30
N LEU A 447 31.09 23.46 -36.62
CA LEU A 447 29.95 23.92 -37.42
C LEU A 447 29.33 22.74 -38.19
N PRO A 448 28.00 22.73 -38.43
CA PRO A 448 27.04 23.75 -37.99
C PRO A 448 26.83 23.77 -36.47
N ALA A 449 26.48 24.93 -35.93
CA ALA A 449 26.22 25.15 -34.51
C ALA A 449 24.84 25.77 -34.30
N ILE A 450 24.25 25.56 -33.13
CA ILE A 450 23.00 26.20 -32.71
C ILE A 450 23.24 27.13 -31.53
N VAL A 451 22.72 28.34 -31.62
CA VAL A 451 22.77 29.33 -30.54
C VAL A 451 21.40 29.41 -29.88
N LYS A 452 21.34 29.14 -28.57
CA LYS A 452 20.10 29.18 -27.80
C LYS A 452 20.25 29.97 -26.51
N PRO A 453 19.18 30.56 -25.96
CA PRO A 453 19.21 31.07 -24.59
C PRO A 453 19.55 29.93 -23.63
N ASN A 454 20.43 30.20 -22.66
CA ASN A 454 20.81 29.18 -21.68
C ASN A 454 19.63 28.80 -20.77
N THR A 455 18.82 29.79 -20.42
CA THR A 455 17.60 29.66 -19.61
C THR A 455 16.38 30.01 -20.45
N GLY A 456 15.29 29.28 -20.28
CA GLY A 456 14.02 29.55 -20.96
C GLY A 456 13.37 28.30 -21.54
N ASP A 457 12.05 28.37 -21.65
CA ASP A 457 11.19 27.26 -22.08
C ASP A 457 10.49 27.57 -23.40
N SER A 458 9.67 26.61 -23.86
CA SER A 458 8.81 26.76 -25.05
C SER A 458 9.55 27.12 -26.33
N SER A 459 10.84 26.76 -26.40
CA SER A 459 11.76 27.10 -27.49
C SER A 459 11.87 28.61 -27.76
N TYR A 460 11.55 29.47 -26.79
CA TYR A 460 11.64 30.93 -26.96
C TYR A 460 13.09 31.34 -27.29
N GLY A 461 13.24 32.14 -28.35
CA GLY A 461 14.57 32.50 -28.89
C GLY A 461 15.26 31.42 -29.73
N ILE A 462 14.63 30.26 -29.95
CA ILE A 462 15.16 29.18 -30.79
C ILE A 462 14.30 29.08 -32.05
N THR A 463 14.86 29.45 -33.20
CA THR A 463 14.20 29.43 -34.52
C THR A 463 15.12 28.80 -35.55
N GLN A 464 14.67 28.67 -36.80
CA GLN A 464 15.55 28.27 -37.90
C GLN A 464 16.79 29.18 -38.05
N LYS A 465 16.67 30.46 -37.65
CA LYS A 465 17.77 31.43 -37.66
C LYS A 465 18.77 31.21 -36.54
N SER A 466 18.50 30.30 -35.61
CA SER A 466 19.42 29.97 -34.52
C SER A 466 20.55 29.03 -34.95
N VAL A 467 20.48 28.47 -36.16
CA VAL A 467 21.49 27.55 -36.71
C VAL A 467 22.49 28.34 -37.57
N ALA A 468 23.76 28.26 -37.21
CA ALA A 468 24.88 28.90 -37.88
C ALA A 468 25.72 27.85 -38.63
N ASN A 469 25.97 28.06 -39.91
CA ASN A 469 26.81 27.18 -40.74
C ASN A 469 28.22 27.73 -40.92
N THR A 470 28.42 29.03 -40.72
CA THR A 470 29.71 29.72 -40.78
C THR A 470 30.01 30.47 -39.47
N LEU A 471 31.26 30.89 -39.27
CA LEU A 471 31.62 31.74 -38.12
C LEU A 471 30.99 33.14 -38.20
N GLU A 472 30.72 33.63 -39.42
CA GLU A 472 30.01 34.89 -39.65
C GLU A 472 28.54 34.76 -39.23
N ASP A 473 27.87 33.68 -39.67
CA ASP A 473 26.51 33.35 -39.22
C ASP A 473 26.46 33.30 -37.69
N LEU A 474 27.42 32.64 -37.05
CA LEU A 474 27.44 32.47 -35.60
C LEU A 474 27.43 33.83 -34.87
N ALA A 475 28.24 34.78 -35.33
CA ALA A 475 28.28 36.12 -34.76
C ALA A 475 26.94 36.86 -34.96
N ASP A 476 26.35 36.76 -36.15
CA ASP A 476 25.07 37.39 -36.47
C ASP A 476 23.92 36.81 -35.65
N VAL A 477 23.87 35.49 -35.50
CA VAL A 477 22.87 34.80 -34.68
C VAL A 477 22.97 35.22 -33.22
N ILE A 478 24.19 35.27 -32.65
CA ILE A 478 24.40 35.73 -31.27
C ILE A 478 23.90 37.16 -31.08
N ASN A 479 24.24 38.08 -32.00
CA ASN A 479 23.82 39.47 -31.91
C ASN A 479 22.30 39.63 -32.03
N SER A 480 21.69 38.93 -32.99
CA SER A 480 20.25 38.91 -33.21
C SER A 480 19.49 38.35 -32.00
N LEU A 481 19.99 37.25 -31.43
CA LEU A 481 19.39 36.64 -30.26
C LEU A 481 19.50 37.56 -29.03
N ARG A 482 20.65 38.18 -28.77
CA ARG A 482 20.80 39.17 -27.68
C ARG A 482 19.86 40.37 -27.84
N ALA A 483 19.64 40.82 -29.07
CA ALA A 483 18.66 41.88 -29.34
C ALA A 483 17.22 41.45 -29.02
N THR A 484 16.92 40.15 -29.10
CA THR A 484 15.60 39.57 -28.86
C THR A 484 15.38 39.24 -27.38
N VAL A 485 16.29 38.50 -26.76
CA VAL A 485 16.13 38.00 -25.38
C VAL A 485 16.72 38.91 -24.30
N GLY A 486 17.56 39.86 -24.70
CA GLY A 486 18.25 40.77 -23.79
C GLY A 486 19.74 40.46 -23.63
N TYR A 487 20.54 41.51 -23.39
CA TYR A 487 22.00 41.40 -23.27
C TYR A 487 22.46 40.86 -21.91
N ASP A 488 21.57 40.87 -20.92
CA ASP A 488 21.75 40.34 -19.57
C ASP A 488 21.57 38.81 -19.48
N HIS A 489 21.12 38.17 -20.56
CA HIS A 489 20.95 36.72 -20.62
C HIS A 489 22.21 36.02 -21.11
N SER A 490 22.52 34.88 -20.51
CA SER A 490 23.56 33.97 -21.00
C SER A 490 23.05 33.15 -22.19
N LEU A 491 23.93 32.88 -23.14
CA LEU A 491 23.66 32.05 -24.30
C LEU A 491 24.46 30.76 -24.23
N LEU A 492 23.96 29.71 -24.87
CA LEU A 492 24.64 28.44 -25.05
C LEU A 492 24.77 28.18 -26.54
N VAL A 493 26.01 28.05 -27.01
CA VAL A 493 26.34 27.64 -28.38
C VAL A 493 26.69 26.16 -28.34
N GLU A 494 25.96 25.33 -29.07
CA GLU A 494 26.18 23.88 -29.14
C GLU A 494 26.47 23.46 -30.58
N GLU A 495 27.21 22.37 -30.76
CA GLU A 495 27.24 21.69 -32.05
C GLU A 495 25.80 21.33 -32.48
N PHE A 496 25.46 21.57 -33.74
CA PHE A 496 24.14 21.24 -34.26
C PHE A 496 24.11 19.79 -34.73
N LEU A 497 23.43 18.95 -33.95
CA LEU A 497 23.27 17.54 -34.26
C LEU A 497 22.26 17.38 -35.41
N THR A 498 22.50 16.51 -36.38
CA THR A 498 21.67 16.41 -37.60
C THR A 498 20.73 15.20 -37.61
N GLY A 499 20.83 14.34 -36.61
CA GLY A 499 20.01 13.15 -36.45
C GLY A 499 18.61 13.44 -35.89
N LYS A 500 17.99 12.42 -35.33
CA LYS A 500 16.61 12.48 -34.82
C LYS A 500 16.53 13.31 -33.54
N ASP A 501 15.52 14.17 -33.46
CA ASP A 501 15.06 14.77 -32.19
C ASP A 501 14.15 13.78 -31.50
N ILE A 502 14.51 13.38 -30.28
CA ILE A 502 13.75 12.40 -29.50
C ILE A 502 13.45 12.93 -28.09
N SER A 503 12.31 12.53 -27.56
CA SER A 503 11.89 12.89 -26.21
C SER A 503 11.51 11.64 -25.43
N VAL A 504 11.81 11.65 -24.13
CA VAL A 504 11.51 10.56 -23.21
C VAL A 504 10.74 11.10 -22.02
N GLY A 505 9.55 10.56 -21.78
CA GLY A 505 8.74 10.87 -20.61
C GLY A 505 8.93 9.84 -19.52
N ILE A 506 9.00 10.29 -18.27
CA ILE A 506 9.03 9.44 -17.09
C ILE A 506 7.85 9.84 -16.19
N ILE A 507 7.13 8.85 -15.65
CA ILE A 507 6.13 9.02 -14.59
C ILE A 507 6.42 8.05 -13.45
N GLY A 508 6.56 8.53 -12.23
CA GLY A 508 6.89 7.75 -11.04
C GLY A 508 8.05 8.34 -10.22
N ASN A 509 8.64 7.52 -9.35
CA ASN A 509 9.68 7.95 -8.42
C ASN A 509 10.87 6.98 -8.38
N PRO A 510 12.13 7.45 -8.18
CA PRO A 510 13.31 6.58 -8.19
C PRO A 510 13.29 5.50 -7.09
N SER A 511 12.76 5.83 -5.91
CA SER A 511 12.65 4.92 -4.76
C SER A 511 11.47 3.94 -4.85
N GLY A 512 10.61 4.09 -5.86
CA GLY A 512 9.36 3.35 -6.04
C GLY A 512 9.25 2.74 -7.44
N TYR A 513 8.03 2.72 -7.99
CA TYR A 513 7.84 2.37 -9.39
C TYR A 513 8.05 3.58 -10.30
N CYS A 514 8.68 3.34 -11.43
CA CYS A 514 8.96 4.34 -12.44
C CYS A 514 8.59 3.78 -13.81
N THR A 515 7.70 4.46 -14.51
CA THR A 515 7.28 4.12 -15.87
C THR A 515 7.99 5.03 -16.85
N VAL A 516 8.84 4.44 -17.69
CA VAL A 516 9.40 5.14 -18.85
C VAL A 516 8.40 5.00 -20.00
N LEU A 517 7.91 6.13 -20.49
CA LEU A 517 6.94 6.16 -21.59
C LEU A 517 7.65 5.91 -22.94
N PRO A 518 6.92 5.44 -23.97
CA PRO A 518 7.47 5.25 -25.31
C PRO A 518 8.20 6.50 -25.80
N ILE A 519 9.43 6.32 -26.28
CA ILE A 519 10.23 7.39 -26.85
C ILE A 519 9.54 7.90 -28.12
N THR A 520 9.40 9.22 -28.24
CA THR A 520 8.87 9.85 -29.46
C THR A 520 9.99 10.53 -30.23
N GLU A 521 9.85 10.60 -31.55
CA GLU A 521 10.69 11.40 -32.44
C GLU A 521 9.85 12.44 -33.19
N GLU A 522 10.46 13.57 -33.53
CA GLU A 522 9.83 14.58 -34.39
C GLU A 522 9.94 14.20 -35.87
N ASP A 523 8.80 14.24 -36.58
CA ASP A 523 8.72 13.91 -38.01
C ASP A 523 8.92 15.14 -38.89
N TYR A 524 10.14 15.26 -39.42
CA TYR A 524 10.53 16.33 -40.32
C TYR A 524 10.20 16.07 -41.80
N SER A 525 9.47 15.00 -42.14
CA SER A 525 9.19 14.64 -43.55
C SER A 525 8.38 15.68 -44.31
N ALA A 526 7.57 16.49 -43.61
CA ALA A 526 6.80 17.58 -44.18
C ALA A 526 7.58 18.91 -44.28
N LEU A 527 8.78 18.97 -43.72
CA LEU A 527 9.62 20.17 -43.71
C LEU A 527 10.41 20.28 -45.03
N PRO A 528 10.49 21.47 -45.65
CA PRO A 528 11.34 21.69 -46.82
C PRO A 528 12.81 21.28 -46.56
N PRO A 529 13.48 20.58 -47.49
CA PRO A 529 14.84 20.04 -47.29
C PRO A 529 15.92 21.09 -46.99
N GLU A 530 15.73 22.33 -47.46
CA GLU A 530 16.61 23.46 -47.25
C GLU A 530 16.55 24.03 -45.83
N LEU A 531 15.50 23.71 -45.07
CA LEU A 531 15.31 24.19 -43.72
C LEU A 531 15.97 23.25 -42.71
N PRO A 532 16.60 23.80 -41.64
CA PRO A 532 17.18 22.98 -40.59
C PRO A 532 16.09 22.16 -39.91
N ARG A 533 16.35 20.87 -39.71
CA ARG A 533 15.45 19.95 -38.99
C ARG A 533 15.44 20.31 -37.50
N LEU A 534 14.55 21.20 -37.09
CA LEU A 534 14.54 21.77 -35.73
C LEU A 534 13.10 22.02 -35.27
N CYS A 535 12.76 21.57 -34.07
CA CYS A 535 11.50 21.90 -33.41
C CYS A 535 11.63 23.17 -32.57
N GLY A 536 11.72 24.32 -33.26
CA GLY A 536 11.86 25.66 -32.65
C GLY A 536 10.53 26.31 -32.26
N TYR A 537 10.58 27.59 -31.87
CA TYR A 537 9.40 28.42 -31.57
C TYR A 537 8.37 28.41 -32.70
N GLU A 538 8.86 28.44 -33.93
CA GLU A 538 8.07 28.38 -35.17
C GLU A 538 7.19 27.13 -35.28
N ALA A 539 7.61 26.00 -34.71
CA ALA A 539 6.83 24.75 -34.72
C ALA A 539 5.66 24.77 -33.71
N LYS A 540 5.77 25.60 -32.67
CA LYS A 540 4.88 25.59 -31.50
C LYS A 540 3.88 26.74 -31.48
N TRP A 541 4.21 27.85 -32.13
CA TRP A 541 3.48 29.12 -31.92
C TRP A 541 3.09 29.85 -33.20
N LEU A 542 3.56 29.41 -34.37
CA LEU A 542 3.31 30.08 -35.64
C LEU A 542 2.60 29.15 -36.63
N PRO A 543 1.26 29.14 -36.67
CA PRO A 543 0.48 28.25 -37.53
C PRO A 543 0.81 28.32 -39.02
N ASP A 544 1.22 29.49 -39.51
CA ASP A 544 1.60 29.71 -40.91
C ASP A 544 3.01 29.24 -41.25
N SER A 545 3.80 28.84 -40.25
CA SER A 545 5.16 28.35 -40.43
C SER A 545 5.19 26.97 -41.08
N PRO A 546 6.15 26.65 -41.97
CA PRO A 546 6.34 25.29 -42.45
C PRO A 546 6.61 24.29 -41.30
N TYR A 547 7.17 24.78 -40.18
CA TYR A 547 7.45 23.98 -38.99
C TYR A 547 6.18 23.57 -38.21
N TRP A 548 5.04 24.25 -38.38
CA TRP A 548 3.78 23.89 -37.71
C TRP A 548 3.25 22.50 -38.10
N LYS A 549 3.72 21.98 -39.25
CA LYS A 549 3.34 20.66 -39.77
C LYS A 549 4.14 19.51 -39.16
N ILE A 550 5.14 19.80 -38.34
CA ILE A 550 5.92 18.78 -37.63
C ILE A 550 5.00 18.08 -36.64
N VAL A 551 5.09 16.75 -36.61
CA VAL A 551 4.32 15.93 -35.69
C VAL A 551 5.25 14.97 -34.95
N SER A 552 4.98 14.78 -33.66
CA SER A 552 5.64 13.74 -32.88
C SER A 552 5.04 12.37 -33.19
N ARG A 553 5.89 11.36 -33.37
CA ARG A 553 5.50 9.95 -33.60
C ARG A 553 6.37 9.01 -32.75
N PRO A 554 6.01 7.73 -32.57
CA PRO A 554 6.89 6.78 -31.88
C PRO A 554 8.25 6.70 -32.58
N ALA A 555 9.33 6.76 -31.81
CA ALA A 555 10.69 6.72 -32.33
C ALA A 555 11.03 5.32 -32.83
N ASN A 556 11.70 5.24 -33.99
CA ASN A 556 12.26 3.98 -34.49
C ASN A 556 13.78 3.99 -34.27
N LEU A 557 14.22 3.44 -33.14
CA LEU A 557 15.62 3.46 -32.70
C LEU A 557 16.20 2.05 -32.64
N PRO A 558 17.51 1.87 -32.86
CA PRO A 558 18.20 0.64 -32.48
C PRO A 558 18.03 0.38 -30.98
N GLU A 559 17.82 -0.88 -30.61
CA GLU A 559 17.58 -1.31 -29.22
C GLU A 559 18.68 -0.82 -28.26
N GLU A 560 19.94 -0.85 -28.69
CA GLU A 560 21.06 -0.38 -27.88
C GLU A 560 21.03 1.14 -27.64
N THR A 561 20.63 1.93 -28.65
CA THR A 561 20.44 3.38 -28.50
C THR A 561 19.33 3.66 -27.50
N GLU A 562 18.19 2.96 -27.60
CA GLU A 562 17.07 3.10 -26.67
C GLU A 562 17.49 2.77 -25.23
N LYS A 563 18.15 1.64 -25.00
CA LYS A 563 18.68 1.25 -23.68
C LYS A 563 19.61 2.32 -23.09
N VAL A 564 20.52 2.86 -23.90
CA VAL A 564 21.46 3.91 -23.45
C VAL A 564 20.70 5.17 -23.04
N VAL A 565 19.76 5.63 -23.86
CA VAL A 565 18.95 6.84 -23.56
C VAL A 565 18.16 6.63 -22.28
N VAL A 566 17.43 5.52 -22.16
CA VAL A 566 16.60 5.22 -20.98
C VAL A 566 17.46 5.15 -19.71
N ARG A 567 18.60 4.47 -19.75
CA ARG A 567 19.54 4.40 -18.62
C ARG A 567 20.02 5.79 -18.20
N CYS A 568 20.37 6.65 -19.16
CA CYS A 568 20.82 8.01 -18.85
C CYS A 568 19.69 8.87 -18.27
N CYS A 569 18.47 8.77 -18.81
CA CYS A 569 17.30 9.47 -18.28
C CYS A 569 17.03 9.08 -16.83
N LEU A 570 17.05 7.78 -16.50
CA LEU A 570 16.84 7.30 -15.13
C LEU A 570 17.94 7.80 -14.18
N ALA A 571 19.21 7.77 -14.60
CA ALA A 571 20.32 8.27 -13.81
C ALA A 571 20.20 9.79 -13.55
N LEU A 572 19.83 10.58 -14.56
CA LEU A 572 19.61 12.02 -14.41
C LEU A 572 18.37 12.33 -13.57
N PHE A 573 17.30 11.55 -13.74
CA PHE A 573 16.06 11.68 -12.97
C PHE A 573 16.37 11.57 -11.47
N GLU A 574 17.19 10.60 -11.07
CA GLU A 574 17.67 10.47 -9.70
C GLU A 574 18.64 11.60 -9.30
N ARG A 575 19.67 11.88 -10.12
CA ARG A 575 20.73 12.84 -9.80
C ARG A 575 20.26 14.29 -9.65
N LEU A 576 19.25 14.67 -10.43
CA LEU A 576 18.65 16.00 -10.45
C LEU A 576 17.44 16.10 -9.49
N GLU A 577 17.20 15.06 -8.69
CA GLU A 577 16.08 14.97 -7.75
C GLU A 577 14.72 15.22 -8.41
N CYS A 578 14.59 14.78 -9.67
CA CYS A 578 13.32 14.78 -10.37
C CYS A 578 12.39 13.75 -9.72
N ARG A 579 11.08 14.05 -9.69
CA ARG A 579 10.09 13.20 -9.04
C ARG A 579 8.71 13.35 -9.65
N ASP A 580 7.91 12.30 -9.49
CA ASP A 580 6.55 12.09 -10.01
C ASP A 580 6.41 12.10 -11.55
N TYR A 581 7.00 13.07 -12.25
CA TYR A 581 7.06 13.11 -13.71
C TYR A 581 8.17 14.02 -14.20
N CYS A 582 8.71 13.74 -15.39
CA CYS A 582 9.75 14.53 -16.05
C CYS A 582 9.79 14.20 -17.54
N ARG A 583 10.23 15.16 -18.36
CA ARG A 583 10.59 14.94 -19.77
C ARG A 583 12.08 15.17 -19.97
N PHE A 584 12.69 14.36 -20.81
CA PHE A 584 14.08 14.49 -21.25
C PHE A 584 14.08 14.66 -22.75
N ASP A 585 14.78 15.67 -23.24
CA ASP A 585 14.92 15.90 -24.67
C ASP A 585 16.36 15.63 -25.10
N TRP A 586 16.46 14.87 -26.18
CA TRP A 586 17.70 14.33 -26.70
C TRP A 586 17.73 14.53 -28.21
N ARG A 587 18.93 14.49 -28.75
CA ARG A 587 19.11 14.49 -30.19
C ARG A 587 20.26 13.59 -30.59
N LEU A 588 20.08 12.88 -31.70
CA LEU A 588 21.12 12.01 -32.23
C LEU A 588 22.08 12.80 -33.13
N ASP A 589 23.36 12.44 -33.12
CA ASP A 589 24.29 12.87 -34.15
C ASP A 589 24.05 12.13 -35.50
N GLU A 590 24.87 12.43 -36.51
CA GLU A 590 24.81 11.80 -37.83
C GLU A 590 25.09 10.28 -37.83
N HIS A 591 25.71 9.77 -36.76
CA HIS A 591 26.02 8.36 -36.57
C HIS A 591 24.96 7.64 -35.71
N GLY A 592 23.95 8.36 -35.21
CA GLY A 592 22.90 7.81 -34.36
C GLY A 592 23.26 7.79 -32.86
N ASN A 593 24.32 8.46 -32.42
CA ASN A 593 24.67 8.53 -31.01
C ASN A 593 23.82 9.60 -30.30
N PRO A 594 23.16 9.27 -29.18
CA PRO A 594 22.29 10.19 -28.47
C PRO A 594 23.07 11.18 -27.61
N LYS A 595 22.68 12.46 -27.63
CA LYS A 595 23.20 13.51 -26.74
C LYS A 595 22.05 14.27 -26.09
N LEU A 596 22.16 14.50 -24.78
CA LEU A 596 21.14 15.17 -23.98
C LEU A 596 21.10 16.67 -24.31
N LEU A 597 19.90 17.21 -24.53
CA LEU A 597 19.68 18.65 -24.77
C LEU A 597 19.15 19.37 -23.54
N GLU A 598 18.12 18.81 -22.90
CA GLU A 598 17.49 19.40 -21.71
C GLU A 598 16.76 18.35 -20.86
N VAL A 599 16.53 18.73 -19.61
CA VAL A 599 15.69 18.00 -18.65
C VAL A 599 14.60 18.97 -18.21
N ASN A 600 13.34 18.56 -18.33
CA ASN A 600 12.19 19.35 -17.93
C ASN A 600 11.42 18.62 -16.82
N PRO A 601 11.57 19.04 -15.54
CA PRO A 601 10.91 18.40 -14.39
C PRO A 601 9.45 18.82 -14.17
N ASN A 602 8.92 19.75 -14.95
CA ASN A 602 7.51 20.13 -14.95
C ASN A 602 7.04 20.43 -16.40
N PRO A 603 7.06 19.41 -17.27
CA PRO A 603 6.75 19.60 -18.68
C PRO A 603 5.28 19.99 -18.88
N GLY A 604 5.03 20.73 -19.96
CA GLY A 604 3.68 21.13 -20.36
C GLY A 604 2.70 19.95 -20.36
N TRP A 605 1.56 20.16 -19.69
CA TRP A 605 0.58 19.14 -19.34
C TRP A 605 -0.59 19.07 -20.31
N CYS A 606 -0.56 19.83 -21.41
CA CYS A 606 -1.63 19.88 -22.40
C CYS A 606 -2.04 18.48 -22.89
N TRP A 607 -3.34 18.30 -23.19
CA TRP A 607 -3.91 17.01 -23.59
C TRP A 607 -3.32 16.44 -24.90
N ASP A 608 -2.71 17.30 -25.72
CA ASP A 608 -2.02 17.03 -26.97
C ASP A 608 -0.50 17.32 -26.90
N GLY A 609 0.02 17.62 -25.70
CA GLY A 609 1.44 17.82 -25.42
C GLY A 609 2.26 16.53 -25.52
N HIS A 610 3.59 16.66 -25.48
CA HIS A 610 4.51 15.52 -25.65
C HIS A 610 4.26 14.39 -24.65
N LEU A 611 4.11 14.70 -23.36
CA LEU A 611 3.90 13.69 -22.32
C LEU A 611 2.58 12.92 -22.53
N ALA A 612 1.50 13.64 -22.90
CA ALA A 612 0.20 13.05 -23.20
C ALA A 612 0.23 12.17 -24.46
N LYS A 613 0.96 12.59 -25.52
CA LYS A 613 1.18 11.79 -26.72
C LYS A 613 1.94 10.50 -26.40
N MET A 614 3.03 10.57 -25.63
CA MET A 614 3.79 9.39 -25.18
C MET A 614 2.90 8.43 -24.40
N ALA A 615 2.11 8.94 -23.44
CA ALA A 615 1.16 8.13 -22.66
C ALA A 615 0.13 7.44 -23.57
N LYS A 616 -0.41 8.16 -24.57
CA LYS A 616 -1.34 7.60 -25.55
C LYS A 616 -0.72 6.45 -26.35
N TYR A 617 0.55 6.56 -26.75
CA TYR A 617 1.25 5.46 -27.43
C TYR A 617 1.46 4.24 -26.53
N ALA A 618 1.52 4.43 -25.21
CA ALA A 618 1.51 3.34 -24.23
C ALA A 618 0.12 2.76 -23.94
N GLY A 619 -0.94 3.23 -24.61
CA GLY A 619 -2.32 2.85 -24.33
C GLY A 619 -2.89 3.48 -23.06
N ILE A 620 -2.25 4.52 -22.52
CA ILE A 620 -2.69 5.25 -21.33
C ILE A 620 -3.50 6.47 -21.79
N SER A 621 -4.74 6.61 -21.31
CA SER A 621 -5.55 7.79 -21.60
C SER A 621 -4.99 9.05 -20.92
N TYR A 622 -5.34 10.24 -21.40
CA TYR A 622 -4.92 11.49 -20.77
C TYR A 622 -5.35 11.58 -19.28
N SER A 623 -6.58 11.17 -18.96
CA SER A 623 -7.03 11.02 -17.58
C SER A 623 -6.18 10.01 -16.80
N GLY A 624 -5.87 8.86 -17.41
CA GLY A 624 -5.00 7.84 -16.84
C GLY A 624 -3.59 8.36 -16.53
N MET A 625 -3.01 9.17 -17.41
CA MET A 625 -1.71 9.81 -17.22
C MET A 625 -1.72 10.75 -16.00
N LEU A 626 -2.69 11.68 -15.94
CA LEU A 626 -2.86 12.55 -14.77
C LEU A 626 -3.08 11.74 -13.49
N GLY A 627 -3.84 10.64 -13.57
CA GLY A 627 -4.03 9.71 -12.46
C GLY A 627 -2.75 9.02 -12.01
N GLN A 628 -1.84 8.67 -12.92
CA GLN A 628 -0.53 8.10 -12.58
C GLN A 628 0.39 9.14 -11.90
N ILE A 629 0.37 10.40 -12.34
CA ILE A 629 1.12 11.50 -11.71
C ILE A 629 0.64 11.73 -10.27
N LEU A 630 -0.68 11.77 -10.06
CA LEU A 630 -1.28 11.89 -8.72
C LEU A 630 -0.85 10.73 -7.83
N LYS A 631 -0.94 9.49 -8.33
CA LYS A 631 -0.50 8.30 -7.59
C LYS A 631 0.97 8.36 -7.24
N ALA A 632 1.86 8.71 -8.17
CA ALA A 632 3.29 8.81 -7.91
C ALA A 632 3.59 9.72 -6.71
N ALA A 633 2.95 10.90 -6.65
CA ALA A 633 3.10 11.80 -5.50
C ALA A 633 2.54 11.18 -4.21
N GLU A 634 1.42 10.46 -4.30
CA GLU A 634 0.84 9.76 -3.15
C GLU A 634 1.76 8.67 -2.60
N GLU A 635 2.40 7.87 -3.44
CA GLU A 635 3.38 6.85 -2.99
C GLU A 635 4.54 7.54 -2.27
N ARG A 636 5.06 8.62 -2.85
CA ARG A 636 6.18 9.39 -2.28
C ARG A 636 5.88 9.99 -0.92
N PHE A 637 4.64 10.43 -0.69
CA PHE A 637 4.22 10.96 0.61
C PHE A 637 3.61 9.90 1.54
N GLY A 638 3.61 8.62 1.16
CA GLY A 638 2.97 7.55 1.93
C GLY A 638 1.46 7.75 2.10
N MET A 639 0.82 8.43 1.14
CA MET A 639 -0.62 8.68 1.05
C MET A 639 -1.35 7.59 0.27
N GLU A 640 -0.62 6.62 -0.27
CA GLU A 640 -1.21 5.39 -0.77
C GLU A 640 -2.00 4.72 0.35
N GLN A 641 -3.23 4.36 0.03
CA GLN A 641 -3.81 3.19 0.65
C GLN A 641 -3.18 2.03 -0.10
N GLU A 642 -2.33 1.22 0.53
CA GLU A 642 -1.59 0.07 -0.06
C GLU A 642 -2.39 -0.58 -1.21
N THR A 643 -2.17 -0.10 -2.45
CA THR A 643 -2.81 -0.62 -3.63
C THR A 643 -1.96 -1.77 -4.12
N GLY A 644 -2.39 -2.99 -3.80
CA GLY A 644 -1.74 -4.21 -4.26
C GLY A 644 -1.72 -4.30 -5.79
N ALA A 645 -0.55 -4.02 -6.37
CA ALA A 645 -0.10 -4.49 -7.67
C ALA A 645 1.43 -4.29 -7.79
N ARG A 646 2.22 -5.12 -7.08
CA ARG A 646 3.57 -5.45 -7.58
C ARG A 646 3.41 -6.69 -8.45
N GLU A 647 3.33 -6.50 -9.76
CA GLU A 647 3.43 -7.61 -10.72
C GLU A 647 4.77 -8.33 -10.49
N ALA A 648 4.69 -9.57 -10.03
CA ALA A 648 5.82 -10.48 -10.02
C ALA A 648 5.99 -11.01 -11.44
N GLY A 649 7.00 -10.51 -12.14
CA GLY A 649 7.43 -11.07 -13.42
C GLY A 649 8.25 -10.12 -14.27
N LYS A 650 9.51 -9.87 -13.89
CA LYS A 650 10.66 -9.86 -14.81
C LYS A 650 11.98 -9.71 -14.04
N GLU A 651 12.96 -10.43 -14.52
CA GLU A 651 14.29 -10.64 -13.96
C GLU A 651 14.93 -9.32 -13.48
N SER A 652 15.34 -9.31 -12.21
CA SER A 652 16.34 -8.34 -11.75
C SER A 652 17.65 -8.67 -12.46
N LEU A 653 18.02 -7.88 -13.47
CA LEU A 653 19.42 -7.79 -13.86
C LEU A 653 20.15 -7.07 -12.71
N PRO A 654 21.15 -7.68 -12.07
CA PRO A 654 21.96 -6.98 -11.10
C PRO A 654 22.70 -5.85 -11.82
N LEU A 655 22.56 -4.63 -11.29
CA LEU A 655 23.49 -3.52 -11.54
C LEU A 655 24.85 -3.93 -10.99
N ASP A 656 25.62 -4.64 -11.82
CA ASP A 656 27.02 -4.91 -11.54
C ASP A 656 27.81 -3.65 -11.89
N ILE A 657 27.93 -2.75 -10.91
CA ILE A 657 28.88 -1.64 -10.97
C ILE A 657 30.21 -2.18 -10.46
N THR A 658 30.82 -3.07 -11.24
CA THR A 658 32.23 -3.40 -11.08
C THR A 658 33.05 -2.25 -11.66
N ARG A 659 33.65 -1.48 -10.76
CA ARG A 659 34.91 -0.79 -11.02
C ARG A 659 35.94 -1.85 -11.41
N GLU A 660 36.18 -2.02 -12.70
CA GLU A 660 37.45 -2.57 -13.17
C GLU A 660 38.31 -1.45 -13.73
N THR A 661 39.44 -1.32 -13.07
CA THR A 661 40.61 -0.49 -13.35
C THR A 661 41.21 -0.77 -14.73
N ALA A 662 41.37 0.28 -15.55
CA ALA A 662 42.62 0.69 -16.24
C ALA A 662 42.36 1.88 -17.15
#